data_AF-A0A3S1ALF6-F1
#
_entry.id   AF-A0A3S1ALF6-F1
#
_cell.length_a   1.000
_cell.length_b   1.000
_cell.length_c   1.000
_cell.angle_alpha   90.00
_cell.angle_beta   90.00
_cell.angle_gamma   90.00
#
_symmetry.space_group_name_H-M   'P 1'
#
loop_
_entity.id
_entity.type
_entity.pdbx_description
1 polymer ?
#
loop_
_entity_poly.entity_id
_entity_poly.type
_entity_poly.pdbx_seq_one_letter_code
_entity_poly.pdbx_strand_id
1 'polypeptide(L)'
;MATNTMEVFYLGTFADMDTNENDYVAENAGNLVGQKFGGSGAPLYNNIKSLTTTDADNDGVVRTNSGGQTGEQLTYNGVSSTFDSIVGYNATITYNDGTTGNVVVVVMQDAAGRTFLAPWVAGHANNTALGIKPIQSIKLDSINANNNIGSSINQEKNAFLDGTVNGTSGNDTMGTSYTDADGTKMNAYGGNDTVDAGAGNDTVDTGSGNDLVYGGTGNDSIHGGMGNDTIYGGADNDTLVGDEGDDALYGDAGADLLYGQEGNDALYGGDGNDTLRGEVGNDTLYGGGGDDSLVGGTGTDVLYGGDGNDQLYGQEDADSLEGGAGNDYVSGGTGNDTVKGDAGHDSVYGGDGDDSLYGGIGNDSLYGGTGNDRLDGGDDSDYFKFEDGFGADIVVGGEGGIDFDKIDLSQLSNPVTVSYSGNEAGAITGSSGSISFSQIEAITTTSKDDYFDGTMSQNGVTLDLGAGNDTAFGTNGNDSIFGGAGDDYIDSWGGTDTVYGGAGNDTVLGGAGNDLLHGGDGNDVMQGWTGNDTLYGGAGNDTLQSCEGNELIDGGNDADTFLITQSGGQDTILGGGGGTDDDTLDFNDENATSGVTVTYSANEQGTYSFSSASGSGYFYDIEAVNGTEFADNINASNTTTGTEINAGAGNDTIVGGAGSDTLYGGLGDDSIYGGTGTGGYDDLYGGDGNDKIHSSDSDGNYTFGGAGNDTVYGGSGFDSVEGGDGNDVLYGGGGGDILTGDQGDDTIDGGAGNDVIFGGEGNDSLTAGAGDDVVLGGGGNDTVSGGDGADQLFGEGGNDRLTGGAGSDTLTGGAGQDTFALAQSGGADTVTDFDMTLDQGHTVDQLDVSDLRTLSGDPVKWRDVVVTDTNGDGTGDAILTFPEGETVILQGISPSQVEGKQAMGQMGIPCFVAGTQIQTPTGWCAVEVLTVGDMVQTQAGPARIIWAGARSLSVADLAAHPTDKPIHFDAGTIGNTTPLLLSPQHAVALQRPDGNIMFVRARHLAEANMRGVRVANGVKTVRYHHILLNHHGVLSAAGAAVESMYPGPQALQVLPVVERLRIAAAIRSCRQRAFLGITNLADLSNIYGSRAYPLARRSDLKSSRRMGQWIPLGKRPSFDEAPIIAGWP
;
A
#
# COMPACT_ATOMS: atom_id res chain seq x y z
N MET A 1 49.05 -81.67 8.91
CA MET A 1 49.12 -83.10 9.26
C MET A 1 47.75 -83.49 9.78
N ALA A 2 46.88 -83.94 8.88
CA ALA A 2 45.63 -84.55 9.29
C ALA A 2 45.95 -85.88 9.99
N THR A 3 45.58 -85.99 11.28
CA THR A 3 45.54 -87.27 11.97
C THR A 3 44.19 -87.92 11.70
N ASN A 4 44.17 -88.96 10.87
CA ASN A 4 42.94 -89.68 10.53
C ASN A 4 42.85 -90.95 11.39
N THR A 5 41.71 -91.14 12.05
CA THR A 5 41.44 -92.33 12.86
C THR A 5 40.51 -93.28 12.09
N MET A 6 40.83 -94.58 12.08
CA MET A 6 40.00 -95.59 11.42
C MET A 6 39.87 -96.86 12.26
N GLU A 7 38.74 -97.55 12.15
CA GLU A 7 38.56 -98.88 12.74
C GLU A 7 39.08 -99.99 11.81
N VAL A 8 39.93 -100.87 12.36
CA VAL A 8 40.55 -101.99 11.65
C VAL A 8 40.43 -103.28 12.46
N PHE A 9 40.43 -104.42 11.79
CA PHE A 9 40.58 -105.70 12.46
C PHE A 9 42.06 -106.01 12.69
N TYR A 10 42.45 -106.20 13.94
CA TYR A 10 43.80 -106.67 14.24
C TYR A 10 43.91 -108.16 13.97
N LEU A 11 44.84 -108.56 13.10
CA LEU A 11 45.01 -109.94 12.67
C LEU A 11 46.10 -110.68 13.45
N GLY A 12 46.95 -109.95 14.20
CA GLY A 12 48.11 -110.48 14.92
C GLY A 12 49.43 -110.01 14.32
N THR A 13 50.54 -110.60 14.76
CA THR A 13 51.88 -110.34 14.20
C THR A 13 52.28 -111.44 13.23
N PHE A 14 52.59 -111.09 11.99
CA PHE A 14 53.03 -112.02 10.94
C PHE A 14 54.46 -111.67 10.49
N ALA A 15 55.38 -112.63 10.57
CA ALA A 15 56.79 -112.40 10.28
C ALA A 15 57.19 -112.63 8.80
N ASP A 16 56.23 -113.00 7.95
CA ASP A 16 56.48 -113.59 6.62
C ASP A 16 56.23 -112.64 5.42
N MET A 17 55.88 -111.37 5.65
CA MET A 17 55.99 -110.32 4.62
C MET A 17 57.36 -109.64 4.75
N ASP A 18 57.97 -109.31 3.60
CA ASP A 18 59.41 -108.97 3.49
C ASP A 18 59.81 -107.73 4.32
N THR A 19 61.03 -107.74 4.89
CA THR A 19 61.61 -106.65 5.71
C THR A 19 62.68 -105.84 4.95
N ASN A 20 62.83 -106.07 3.65
CA ASN A 20 63.89 -105.50 2.83
C ASN A 20 63.39 -104.27 2.04
N GLU A 21 63.69 -103.08 2.55
CA GLU A 21 63.31 -101.82 1.90
C GLU A 21 63.94 -101.69 0.49
N ASN A 22 63.13 -101.30 -0.51
CA ASN A 22 63.46 -100.97 -1.92
C ASN A 22 63.28 -102.05 -3.03
N ASP A 23 62.39 -103.03 -2.91
CA ASP A 23 61.93 -103.87 -4.04
C ASP A 23 60.41 -103.80 -4.25
N TYR A 24 59.97 -103.06 -5.28
CA TYR A 24 58.56 -102.79 -5.59
C TYR A 24 57.74 -103.98 -6.12
N VAL A 25 58.32 -105.19 -6.23
CA VAL A 25 57.64 -106.32 -6.90
C VAL A 25 57.46 -107.57 -6.00
N ALA A 26 57.92 -107.57 -4.74
CA ALA A 26 57.87 -108.80 -3.93
C ALA A 26 57.56 -108.62 -2.42
N GLU A 27 56.39 -108.09 -2.05
CA GLU A 27 55.91 -108.06 -0.64
C GLU A 27 55.47 -109.42 -0.06
N ASN A 28 55.78 -110.55 -0.73
CA ASN A 28 55.39 -111.91 -0.33
C ASN A 28 53.87 -112.10 -0.05
N ALA A 29 53.02 -111.19 -0.56
CA ALA A 29 51.57 -111.13 -0.38
C ALA A 29 50.84 -112.45 -0.72
N GLY A 30 51.46 -113.33 -1.52
CA GLY A 30 50.94 -114.66 -1.84
C GLY A 30 50.77 -115.58 -0.63
N ASN A 31 51.55 -115.40 0.44
CA ASN A 31 51.49 -116.24 1.65
C ASN A 31 50.22 -116.07 2.48
N LEU A 32 49.57 -114.90 2.37
CA LEU A 32 48.29 -114.63 3.02
C LEU A 32 47.09 -115.08 2.17
N VAL A 33 47.28 -115.41 0.89
CA VAL A 33 46.21 -115.96 0.03
C VAL A 33 45.82 -117.34 0.53
N GLY A 34 44.52 -117.53 0.78
CA GLY A 34 43.94 -118.74 1.33
C GLY A 34 43.84 -118.73 2.87
N GLN A 35 44.48 -117.79 3.56
CA GLN A 35 44.38 -117.67 5.01
C GLN A 35 42.99 -117.21 5.44
N LYS A 36 42.52 -117.77 6.56
CA LYS A 36 41.24 -117.45 7.18
C LYS A 36 41.49 -116.83 8.55
N PHE A 37 41.00 -115.60 8.73
CA PHE A 37 41.10 -114.81 9.95
C PHE A 37 39.76 -114.83 10.69
N GLY A 38 39.82 -115.07 11.99
CA GLY A 38 38.63 -115.29 12.82
C GLY A 38 38.01 -116.68 12.65
N GLY A 39 37.03 -116.99 13.50
CA GLY A 39 36.27 -118.25 13.48
C GLY A 39 35.26 -118.32 14.62
N SER A 40 34.49 -119.40 14.71
CA SER A 40 33.41 -119.53 15.71
C SER A 40 33.89 -119.48 17.18
N GLY A 41 35.16 -119.79 17.44
CA GLY A 41 35.77 -119.69 18.79
C GLY A 41 36.50 -118.37 19.07
N ALA A 42 36.68 -117.51 18.06
CA ALA A 42 37.34 -116.21 18.15
C ALA A 42 36.89 -115.35 16.96
N PRO A 43 35.67 -114.79 17.01
CA PRO A 43 35.11 -114.10 15.87
C PRO A 43 35.83 -112.77 15.63
N LEU A 44 35.96 -112.39 14.36
CA LEU A 44 36.79 -111.27 13.96
C LEU A 44 36.30 -109.92 14.54
N TYR A 45 34.99 -109.74 14.72
CA TYR A 45 34.41 -108.52 15.32
C TYR A 45 34.87 -108.23 16.75
N ASN A 46 35.35 -109.23 17.50
CA ASN A 46 35.91 -108.99 18.85
C ASN A 46 37.33 -108.39 18.82
N ASN A 47 37.93 -108.25 17.64
CA ASN A 47 39.32 -107.82 17.46
C ASN A 47 39.43 -106.51 16.67
N ILE A 48 38.36 -105.70 16.67
CA ILE A 48 38.37 -104.34 16.13
C ILE A 48 39.26 -103.45 17.00
N LYS A 49 40.06 -102.61 16.35
CA LYS A 49 40.99 -101.66 16.94
C LYS A 49 40.90 -100.33 16.22
N SER A 50 41.00 -99.26 16.99
CA SER A 50 41.16 -97.91 16.45
C SER A 50 42.64 -97.68 16.11
N LEU A 51 42.87 -97.15 14.91
CA LEU A 51 44.18 -96.92 14.33
C LEU A 51 44.28 -95.46 13.93
N THR A 52 45.32 -94.76 14.37
CA THR A 52 45.57 -93.38 13.93
C THR A 52 46.69 -93.38 12.90
N THR A 53 46.46 -92.73 11.78
CA THR A 53 47.45 -92.52 10.72
C THR A 53 47.82 -91.05 10.65
N THR A 54 49.05 -90.77 10.23
CA THR A 54 49.54 -89.40 10.08
C THR A 54 49.84 -89.17 8.61
N ASP A 55 49.07 -88.28 7.99
CA ASP A 55 49.37 -87.76 6.66
C ASP A 55 50.35 -86.59 6.81
N ALA A 56 51.64 -86.87 6.60
CA ALA A 56 52.72 -85.96 6.91
C ALA A 56 52.85 -84.80 5.89
N ASP A 57 52.45 -85.02 4.64
CA ASP A 57 52.47 -84.03 3.56
C ASP A 57 51.08 -83.49 3.20
N ASN A 58 50.03 -83.98 3.87
CA ASN A 58 48.66 -83.45 3.85
C ASN A 58 48.01 -83.53 2.46
N ASP A 59 48.40 -84.53 1.68
CA ASP A 59 47.90 -84.76 0.31
C ASP A 59 46.68 -85.71 0.25
N GLY A 60 46.19 -86.14 1.42
CA GLY A 60 45.02 -86.98 1.59
C GLY A 60 45.30 -88.47 1.35
N VAL A 61 46.56 -88.89 1.23
CA VAL A 61 46.92 -90.26 0.84
C VAL A 61 48.01 -90.84 1.73
N VAL A 62 47.71 -91.95 2.42
CA VAL A 62 48.71 -92.72 3.20
C VAL A 62 49.36 -93.80 2.32
N ARG A 63 50.70 -93.84 2.25
CA ARG A 63 51.56 -94.68 1.41
C ARG A 63 52.60 -95.47 2.24
N THR A 64 53.14 -96.53 1.65
CA THR A 64 54.29 -97.27 2.20
C THR A 64 55.59 -96.45 2.04
N ASN A 65 56.57 -96.65 2.94
CA ASN A 65 57.84 -95.89 2.93
C ASN A 65 58.85 -96.36 1.84
N SER A 66 58.37 -96.77 0.67
CA SER A 66 59.21 -97.46 -0.32
C SER A 66 60.10 -96.53 -1.18
N GLY A 67 60.40 -95.29 -0.73
CA GLY A 67 61.12 -94.31 -1.55
C GLY A 67 61.76 -93.12 -0.80
N GLY A 68 61.88 -93.15 0.52
CA GLY A 68 62.50 -92.06 1.28
C GLY A 68 61.68 -90.76 1.31
N GLN A 69 60.36 -90.85 1.14
CA GLN A 69 59.43 -89.76 1.43
C GLN A 69 59.25 -89.62 2.96
N THR A 70 58.92 -88.41 3.41
CA THR A 70 58.91 -88.03 4.82
C THR A 70 57.70 -88.57 5.58
N GLY A 71 57.92 -89.48 6.54
CA GLY A 71 57.32 -89.38 7.88
C GLY A 71 55.92 -89.95 8.16
N GLU A 72 55.27 -90.68 7.25
CA GLU A 72 53.95 -91.26 7.55
C GLU A 72 54.05 -92.39 8.61
N GLN A 73 53.28 -92.25 9.69
CA GLN A 73 53.28 -93.19 10.83
C GLN A 73 51.89 -93.77 11.05
N LEU A 74 51.87 -95.06 11.43
CA LEU A 74 50.74 -95.77 11.99
C LEU A 74 50.89 -95.83 13.50
N THR A 75 49.91 -95.32 14.24
CA THR A 75 49.88 -95.36 15.71
C THR A 75 48.80 -96.32 16.18
N TYR A 76 49.22 -97.38 16.86
CA TYR A 76 48.35 -98.38 17.47
C TYR A 76 48.67 -98.53 18.96
N ASN A 77 47.65 -98.37 19.83
CA ASN A 77 47.80 -98.31 21.30
C ASN A 77 48.88 -97.34 21.78
N GLY A 78 49.00 -96.18 21.14
CA GLY A 78 50.00 -95.15 21.47
C GLY A 78 51.43 -95.44 21.02
N VAL A 79 51.67 -96.51 20.26
CA VAL A 79 52.98 -96.86 19.71
C VAL A 79 52.98 -96.62 18.20
N SER A 80 53.73 -95.60 17.78
CA SER A 80 53.95 -95.28 16.36
C SER A 80 54.96 -96.24 15.71
N SER A 81 54.64 -96.67 14.51
CA SER A 81 55.49 -97.48 13.63
C SER A 81 55.30 -97.03 12.19
N THR A 82 56.34 -97.10 11.37
CA THR A 82 56.22 -96.89 9.93
C THR A 82 55.41 -98.02 9.29
N PHE A 83 54.69 -97.70 8.21
CA PHE A 83 54.08 -98.71 7.35
C PHE A 83 55.16 -99.51 6.63
N ASP A 84 55.02 -100.83 6.66
CA ASP A 84 55.91 -101.79 6.01
C ASP A 84 55.28 -102.31 4.70
N SER A 85 54.00 -102.67 4.71
CA SER A 85 53.27 -103.07 3.49
C SER A 85 51.78 -102.71 3.55
N ILE A 86 51.20 -102.43 2.38
CA ILE A 86 49.77 -102.17 2.19
C ILE A 86 49.32 -102.92 0.93
N VAL A 87 48.49 -103.95 1.09
CA VAL A 87 48.10 -104.86 0.00
C VAL A 87 46.59 -105.11 -0.05
N GLY A 88 46.03 -105.08 -1.26
CA GLY A 88 44.63 -105.38 -1.54
C GLY A 88 44.38 -106.86 -1.74
N TYR A 89 43.31 -107.38 -1.13
CA TYR A 89 42.84 -108.74 -1.33
C TYR A 89 41.36 -108.78 -1.71
N ASN A 90 41.01 -109.63 -2.67
CA ASN A 90 39.64 -110.14 -2.78
C ASN A 90 39.45 -111.18 -1.67
N ALA A 91 38.37 -111.07 -0.91
CA ALA A 91 38.13 -111.91 0.26
C ALA A 91 36.66 -112.34 0.39
N THR A 92 36.45 -113.51 1.01
CA THR A 92 35.14 -114.03 1.38
C THR A 92 34.93 -113.81 2.88
N ILE A 93 33.89 -113.06 3.24
CA ILE A 93 33.38 -112.91 4.60
C ILE A 93 32.45 -114.06 4.92
N THR A 94 32.52 -114.57 6.15
CA THR A 94 31.48 -115.39 6.79
C THR A 94 30.96 -114.64 8.01
N TYR A 95 29.65 -114.36 8.04
CA TYR A 95 28.99 -113.70 9.16
C TYR A 95 28.67 -114.70 10.29
N ASN A 96 28.32 -114.20 11.47
CA ASN A 96 28.02 -115.05 12.62
C ASN A 96 26.79 -115.96 12.44
N ASP A 97 25.90 -115.63 11.49
CA ASP A 97 24.75 -116.45 11.12
C ASP A 97 25.06 -117.52 10.04
N GLY A 98 26.33 -117.62 9.60
CA GLY A 98 26.81 -118.60 8.62
C GLY A 98 26.62 -118.20 7.16
N THR A 99 26.03 -117.04 6.86
CA THR A 99 25.97 -116.52 5.48
C THR A 99 27.34 -115.98 5.04
N THR A 100 27.59 -115.91 3.73
CA THR A 100 28.87 -115.44 3.17
C THR A 100 28.68 -114.30 2.17
N GLY A 101 29.64 -113.38 2.10
CA GLY A 101 29.70 -112.30 1.12
C GLY A 101 31.12 -112.11 0.58
N ASN A 102 31.27 -111.61 -0.64
CA ASN A 102 32.57 -111.31 -1.23
C ASN A 102 32.86 -109.81 -1.09
N VAL A 103 34.08 -109.47 -0.70
CA VAL A 103 34.54 -108.09 -0.50
C VAL A 103 35.95 -107.91 -1.03
N VAL A 104 36.36 -106.65 -1.16
CA VAL A 104 37.76 -106.28 -1.26
C VAL A 104 38.17 -105.66 0.06
N VAL A 105 39.32 -106.07 0.60
CA VAL A 105 39.87 -105.57 1.86
C VAL A 105 41.33 -105.19 1.65
N VAL A 106 41.81 -104.25 2.45
CA VAL A 106 43.22 -103.87 2.51
C VAL A 106 43.83 -104.52 3.74
N VAL A 107 44.94 -105.22 3.54
CA VAL A 107 45.79 -105.69 4.63
C VAL A 107 46.98 -104.76 4.74
N MET A 108 47.19 -104.24 5.94
CA MET A 108 48.28 -103.34 6.27
C MET A 108 49.19 -104.01 7.28
N GLN A 109 50.49 -103.82 7.15
CA GLN A 109 51.45 -104.21 8.17
C GLN A 109 52.39 -103.05 8.47
N ASP A 110 52.77 -102.94 9.73
CA ASP A 110 53.80 -102.01 10.16
C ASP A 110 55.17 -102.68 10.33
N ALA A 111 56.23 -101.87 10.48
CA ALA A 111 57.60 -102.35 10.62
C ALA A 111 57.84 -103.22 11.89
N ALA A 112 56.88 -103.27 12.82
CA ALA A 112 56.91 -104.18 13.97
C ALA A 112 56.27 -105.55 13.66
N GLY A 113 55.82 -105.78 12.41
CA GLY A 113 55.19 -106.99 11.95
C GLY A 113 53.71 -107.11 12.35
N ARG A 114 53.09 -106.07 12.91
CA ARG A 114 51.67 -106.07 13.30
C ARG A 114 50.82 -105.92 12.06
N THR A 115 49.89 -106.85 11.85
CA THR A 115 49.04 -106.90 10.66
C THR A 115 47.61 -106.51 11.00
N PHE A 116 47.05 -105.63 10.19
CA PHE A 116 45.71 -105.05 10.31
C PHE A 116 44.94 -105.29 9.02
N LEU A 117 43.63 -105.44 9.13
CA LEU A 117 42.73 -105.51 8.00
C LEU A 117 41.77 -104.33 8.06
N ALA A 118 41.83 -103.51 7.03
CA ALA A 118 40.97 -102.37 6.80
C ALA A 118 39.99 -102.63 5.65
N PRO A 119 38.85 -101.94 5.64
CA PRO A 119 38.02 -101.85 4.45
C PRO A 119 38.81 -101.26 3.27
N TRP A 120 38.50 -101.70 2.05
CA TRP A 120 39.07 -101.12 0.83
C TRP A 120 38.42 -99.78 0.51
N VAL A 121 39.24 -98.74 0.30
CA VAL A 121 38.77 -97.39 0.00
C VAL A 121 39.35 -96.89 -1.32
N ALA A 122 38.56 -97.03 -2.39
CA ALA A 122 38.64 -96.24 -3.62
C ALA A 122 37.30 -96.34 -4.37
N GLY A 123 36.60 -95.20 -4.53
CA GLY A 123 35.45 -94.94 -5.40
C GLY A 123 34.54 -96.12 -5.82
N HIS A 124 33.42 -96.28 -5.10
CA HIS A 124 32.21 -97.11 -5.36
C HIS A 124 32.19 -98.61 -5.03
N ALA A 125 31.09 -98.98 -4.36
CA ALA A 125 30.37 -100.26 -4.38
C ALA A 125 31.13 -101.52 -3.93
N ASN A 126 31.31 -101.70 -2.61
CA ASN A 126 31.30 -103.02 -1.93
C ASN A 126 31.36 -102.98 -0.38
N ASN A 127 31.34 -101.80 0.27
CA ASN A 127 31.32 -101.71 1.75
C ASN A 127 30.03 -102.19 2.41
N THR A 128 28.94 -102.39 1.65
CA THR A 128 27.67 -102.89 2.19
C THR A 128 27.84 -104.24 2.89
N ALA A 129 28.71 -105.12 2.41
CA ALA A 129 28.95 -106.41 3.05
C ALA A 129 29.65 -106.30 4.41
N LEU A 130 30.53 -105.33 4.64
CA LEU A 130 31.25 -105.20 5.91
C LEU A 130 30.36 -104.67 7.06
N GLY A 131 29.29 -103.93 6.74
CA GLY A 131 28.35 -103.35 7.72
C GLY A 131 27.02 -104.09 7.91
N ILE A 132 26.76 -105.20 7.19
CA ILE A 132 25.45 -105.88 7.22
C ILE A 132 25.22 -106.65 8.55
N LYS A 133 26.24 -107.37 9.06
CA LYS A 133 26.14 -108.27 10.22
C LYS A 133 27.49 -108.45 10.93
N PRO A 134 27.52 -108.85 12.21
CA PRO A 134 28.76 -109.20 12.91
C PRO A 134 29.56 -110.28 12.16
N ILE A 135 30.82 -109.98 11.84
CA ILE A 135 31.70 -110.83 11.03
C ILE A 135 32.37 -111.89 11.89
N GLN A 136 32.08 -113.17 11.60
CA GLN A 136 32.73 -114.28 12.29
C GLN A 136 34.14 -114.52 11.77
N SER A 137 34.33 -114.50 10.45
CA SER A 137 35.64 -114.74 9.85
C SER A 137 35.75 -114.19 8.44
N ILE A 138 36.97 -113.88 7.99
CA ILE A 138 37.29 -113.45 6.62
C ILE A 138 38.37 -114.38 6.06
N LYS A 139 38.19 -114.86 4.84
CA LYS A 139 39.19 -115.63 4.10
C LYS A 139 39.70 -114.81 2.92
N LEU A 140 41.01 -114.63 2.82
CA LEU A 140 41.62 -113.93 1.68
C LEU A 140 41.71 -114.91 0.50
N ASP A 141 41.12 -114.57 -0.65
CA ASP A 141 40.97 -115.50 -1.76
C ASP A 141 41.97 -115.27 -2.89
N SER A 142 42.34 -114.01 -3.16
CA SER A 142 43.38 -113.66 -4.13
C SER A 142 43.87 -112.22 -3.88
N ILE A 143 45.11 -111.92 -4.28
CA ILE A 143 45.61 -110.55 -4.32
C ILE A 143 44.84 -109.76 -5.38
N ASN A 144 44.46 -108.52 -5.08
CA ASN A 144 43.79 -107.63 -6.02
C ASN A 144 44.79 -107.08 -7.06
N ALA A 145 44.44 -107.16 -8.35
CA ALA A 145 45.33 -106.79 -9.45
C ALA A 145 45.68 -105.29 -9.53
N ASN A 146 44.94 -104.43 -8.83
CA ASN A 146 45.14 -102.98 -8.80
C ASN A 146 45.86 -102.53 -7.50
N ASN A 147 47.06 -103.04 -7.24
CA ASN A 147 47.76 -102.85 -5.96
C ASN A 147 48.51 -101.49 -5.83
N ASN A 148 48.03 -100.42 -6.49
CA ASN A 148 48.61 -99.08 -6.39
C ASN A 148 47.96 -98.32 -5.23
N ILE A 149 48.19 -98.79 -3.99
CA ILE A 149 47.39 -98.42 -2.82
C ILE A 149 48.01 -97.23 -2.11
N GLY A 150 47.50 -96.04 -2.41
CA GLY A 150 47.42 -94.98 -1.43
C GLY A 150 46.06 -95.05 -0.75
N SER A 151 45.98 -95.11 0.58
CA SER A 151 44.69 -95.10 1.28
C SER A 151 44.22 -93.66 1.45
N SER A 152 43.20 -93.26 0.69
CA SER A 152 42.47 -92.02 0.95
C SER A 152 41.43 -92.28 2.04
N ILE A 153 41.76 -91.95 3.29
CA ILE A 153 40.85 -92.07 4.43
C ILE A 153 40.09 -90.75 4.52
N ASN A 154 38.86 -90.67 3.99
CA ASN A 154 37.84 -89.70 4.38
C ASN A 154 36.48 -90.02 3.71
N GLN A 155 35.56 -90.60 4.49
CA GLN A 155 34.10 -90.40 4.47
C GLN A 155 33.48 -91.41 5.46
N GLU A 156 33.17 -90.96 6.69
CA GLU A 156 32.21 -91.67 7.54
C GLU A 156 30.79 -91.26 7.15
N LYS A 157 29.95 -92.27 6.99
CA LYS A 157 28.51 -92.17 6.79
C LYS A 157 27.86 -92.41 8.15
N ASN A 158 27.23 -91.38 8.69
CA ASN A 158 26.42 -91.37 9.90
C ASN A 158 25.53 -92.62 10.03
N ALA A 159 25.74 -93.35 11.12
CA ALA A 159 24.84 -94.40 11.58
C ALA A 159 25.01 -94.65 13.09
N PHE A 160 24.92 -93.61 13.93
CA PHE A 160 24.66 -93.77 15.36
C PHE A 160 23.75 -92.64 15.85
N LEU A 161 22.58 -93.05 16.36
CA LEU A 161 21.56 -92.31 17.13
C LEU A 161 21.25 -90.87 16.70
N ASP A 162 20.24 -90.72 15.84
CA ASP A 162 19.43 -89.50 15.72
C ASP A 162 18.34 -89.54 16.82
N GLY A 163 18.51 -88.71 17.84
CA GLY A 163 17.54 -88.44 18.90
C GLY A 163 17.81 -87.04 19.45
N THR A 164 16.82 -86.42 20.09
CA THR A 164 16.96 -85.06 20.65
C THR A 164 18.09 -85.01 21.67
N VAL A 165 18.98 -84.04 21.55
CA VAL A 165 20.03 -83.74 22.54
C VAL A 165 19.40 -82.84 23.61
N ASN A 166 19.27 -83.37 24.83
CA ASN A 166 18.58 -82.69 25.91
C ASN A 166 19.54 -81.98 26.89
N GLY A 167 19.22 -80.73 27.24
CA GLY A 167 19.80 -80.00 28.35
C GLY A 167 19.21 -80.41 29.71
N THR A 168 19.49 -79.60 30.72
CA THR A 168 19.10 -79.81 32.11
C THR A 168 18.06 -78.77 32.54
N SER A 169 17.96 -78.52 33.84
CA SER A 169 17.05 -77.51 34.40
C SER A 169 17.84 -76.31 34.98
N GLY A 170 19.09 -76.14 34.58
CA GLY A 170 19.88 -74.95 34.85
C GLY A 170 20.87 -74.73 33.72
N ASN A 171 21.53 -73.58 33.73
CA ASN A 171 22.34 -73.08 32.62
C ASN A 171 23.31 -74.11 32.01
N ASP A 172 23.07 -74.43 30.75
CA ASP A 172 23.81 -75.37 29.94
C ASP A 172 24.65 -74.68 28.86
N THR A 173 25.76 -75.30 28.47
CA THR A 173 26.58 -74.87 27.33
C THR A 173 26.68 -76.04 26.37
N MET A 174 25.83 -76.02 25.36
CA MET A 174 25.62 -77.09 24.40
C MET A 174 26.25 -76.74 23.06
N GLY A 175 27.38 -77.34 22.74
CA GLY A 175 27.93 -77.32 21.38
C GLY A 175 28.17 -78.75 20.89
N THR A 176 28.76 -78.93 19.71
CA THR A 176 29.08 -80.25 19.11
C THR A 176 29.88 -81.24 20.00
N SER A 177 30.44 -80.78 21.13
CA SER A 177 31.11 -81.60 22.14
C SER A 177 30.24 -82.02 23.35
N TYR A 178 29.07 -81.41 23.51
CA TYR A 178 28.09 -81.68 24.56
C TYR A 178 27.51 -83.09 24.42
N THR A 179 27.06 -83.68 25.52
CA THR A 179 26.52 -85.05 25.55
C THR A 179 25.48 -85.12 26.64
N ASP A 180 24.26 -85.48 26.28
CA ASP A 180 23.16 -85.55 27.22
C ASP A 180 23.26 -86.77 28.15
N ALA A 181 22.31 -86.88 29.09
CA ALA A 181 22.25 -87.97 30.06
C ALA A 181 22.04 -89.36 29.43
N ASP A 182 21.43 -89.43 28.25
CA ASP A 182 21.18 -90.67 27.50
C ASP A 182 22.35 -91.03 26.55
N GLY A 183 23.33 -90.13 26.43
CA GLY A 183 24.56 -90.31 25.65
C GLY A 183 24.47 -89.80 24.21
N THR A 184 23.42 -89.07 23.85
CA THR A 184 23.21 -88.43 22.55
C THR A 184 24.08 -87.20 22.41
N LYS A 185 24.53 -86.89 21.19
CA LYS A 185 25.38 -85.74 20.87
C LYS A 185 24.95 -85.13 19.54
N MET A 186 25.16 -83.82 19.40
CA MET A 186 25.11 -83.12 18.12
C MET A 186 26.22 -83.61 17.18
N ASN A 187 25.99 -83.51 15.87
CA ASN A 187 26.89 -84.01 14.85
C ASN A 187 28.01 -83.01 14.54
N ALA A 188 29.18 -83.25 15.12
CA ALA A 188 30.39 -82.46 14.92
C ALA A 188 30.94 -82.35 13.47
N TYR A 189 30.34 -83.05 12.49
CA TYR A 189 30.76 -83.05 11.08
C TYR A 189 29.69 -82.56 10.10
N GLY A 190 28.60 -81.99 10.61
CA GLY A 190 27.50 -81.47 9.81
C GLY A 190 26.42 -82.52 9.54
N GLY A 191 25.19 -82.18 9.91
CA GLY A 191 23.96 -82.93 9.67
C GLY A 191 22.89 -82.53 10.68
N ASN A 192 21.64 -82.57 10.25
CA ASN A 192 20.47 -82.09 10.99
C ASN A 192 20.38 -82.65 12.41
N ASP A 193 20.53 -81.77 13.39
CA ASP A 193 20.44 -82.04 14.81
C ASP A 193 19.08 -81.56 15.37
N THR A 194 18.64 -82.15 16.48
CA THR A 194 17.48 -81.66 17.23
C THR A 194 17.90 -81.47 18.68
N VAL A 195 17.70 -80.27 19.23
CA VAL A 195 18.16 -79.86 20.54
C VAL A 195 17.01 -79.30 21.37
N ASP A 196 16.95 -79.66 22.65
CA ASP A 196 16.03 -79.10 23.64
C ASP A 196 16.87 -78.70 24.86
N ALA A 197 17.09 -77.39 25.08
CA ALA A 197 17.97 -76.86 26.12
C ALA A 197 17.33 -76.92 27.51
N GLY A 198 16.02 -76.74 27.59
CA GLY A 198 15.22 -77.02 28.77
C GLY A 198 14.95 -75.76 29.58
N ALA A 199 15.50 -75.66 30.79
CA ALA A 199 15.29 -74.47 31.62
C ALA A 199 16.63 -73.98 32.15
N GLY A 200 16.84 -72.67 32.18
CA GLY A 200 18.13 -72.09 32.51
C GLY A 200 18.44 -70.95 31.56
N ASN A 201 19.60 -70.33 31.72
CA ASN A 201 20.13 -69.45 30.68
C ASN A 201 21.17 -70.26 29.92
N ASP A 202 20.78 -70.78 28.77
CA ASP A 202 21.52 -71.78 28.02
C ASP A 202 22.30 -71.12 26.87
N THR A 203 23.37 -71.78 26.43
CA THR A 203 24.15 -71.36 25.26
C THR A 203 24.26 -72.54 24.31
N VAL A 204 23.73 -72.41 23.10
CA VAL A 204 23.60 -73.50 22.12
C VAL A 204 24.28 -73.13 20.80
N ASP A 205 25.03 -74.08 20.22
CA ASP A 205 25.69 -73.99 18.92
C ASP A 205 25.58 -75.36 18.23
N THR A 206 24.69 -75.47 17.23
CA THR A 206 24.38 -76.75 16.54
C THR A 206 25.31 -77.05 15.38
N GLY A 207 25.85 -76.02 14.73
CA GLY A 207 27.03 -76.10 13.88
C GLY A 207 26.71 -76.13 12.39
N SER A 208 26.46 -77.29 11.80
CA SER A 208 26.07 -77.33 10.38
C SER A 208 25.00 -78.40 10.19
N GLY A 209 24.06 -78.17 9.29
CA GLY A 209 22.87 -79.00 9.16
C GLY A 209 21.63 -78.13 9.09
N ASN A 210 20.48 -78.74 8.87
CA ASN A 210 19.21 -78.05 9.08
C ASN A 210 18.70 -78.50 10.46
N ASP A 211 18.95 -77.67 11.46
CA ASP A 211 18.84 -78.00 12.86
C ASP A 211 17.51 -77.49 13.44
N LEU A 212 17.01 -78.16 14.48
CA LEU A 212 15.81 -77.77 15.21
C LEU A 212 16.16 -77.58 16.69
N VAL A 213 16.04 -76.35 17.18
CA VAL A 213 16.44 -75.99 18.55
C VAL A 213 15.26 -75.41 19.33
N TYR A 214 15.09 -75.86 20.57
CA TYR A 214 14.21 -75.27 21.57
C TYR A 214 15.04 -74.78 22.76
N GLY A 215 15.03 -73.49 23.08
CA GLY A 215 15.67 -72.88 24.24
C GLY A 215 14.92 -73.22 25.53
N GLY A 216 13.67 -72.80 25.61
CA GLY A 216 12.76 -73.18 26.68
C GLY A 216 12.45 -72.03 27.61
N THR A 217 12.96 -72.02 28.85
CA THR A 217 12.72 -70.91 29.79
C THR A 217 14.03 -70.36 30.33
N GLY A 218 14.13 -69.04 30.43
CA GLY A 218 15.32 -68.32 30.85
C GLY A 218 16.04 -67.73 29.65
N ASN A 219 17.01 -66.85 29.89
CA ASN A 219 17.62 -66.06 28.82
C ASN A 219 18.67 -66.88 28.06
N ASP A 220 18.30 -67.38 26.89
CA ASP A 220 19.08 -68.29 26.08
C ASP A 220 19.88 -67.57 24.98
N SER A 221 21.00 -68.17 24.56
CA SER A 221 21.83 -67.70 23.46
C SER A 221 22.08 -68.84 22.48
N ILE A 222 21.45 -68.79 21.32
CA ILE A 222 21.37 -69.92 20.37
C ILE A 222 21.92 -69.49 19.01
N HIS A 223 22.83 -70.30 18.47
CA HIS A 223 23.36 -70.19 17.11
C HIS A 223 23.03 -71.48 16.33
N GLY A 224 22.36 -71.34 15.18
CA GLY A 224 22.04 -72.45 14.27
C GLY A 224 23.25 -72.90 13.45
N GLY A 225 23.92 -71.95 12.81
CA GLY A 225 25.14 -72.19 12.04
C GLY A 225 24.83 -72.35 10.54
N MET A 226 25.50 -73.28 9.86
CA MET A 226 25.28 -73.43 8.41
C MET A 226 24.11 -74.36 8.11
N GLY A 227 23.13 -73.89 7.34
CA GLY A 227 22.00 -74.64 6.83
C GLY A 227 20.69 -73.95 7.19
N ASN A 228 19.55 -74.56 6.85
CA ASN A 228 18.25 -73.94 7.10
C ASN A 228 17.71 -74.43 8.44
N ASP A 229 17.85 -73.60 9.45
CA ASP A 229 17.60 -73.91 10.84
C ASP A 229 16.21 -73.44 11.31
N THR A 230 15.73 -74.04 12.39
CA THR A 230 14.51 -73.62 13.07
C THR A 230 14.78 -73.50 14.56
N ILE A 231 14.70 -72.29 15.09
CA ILE A 231 15.10 -71.97 16.46
C ILE A 231 13.91 -71.34 17.20
N TYR A 232 13.57 -71.89 18.36
CA TYR A 232 12.59 -71.32 19.30
C TYR A 232 13.31 -70.89 20.58
N GLY A 233 13.25 -69.61 20.93
CA GLY A 233 13.78 -69.04 22.19
C GLY A 233 12.95 -69.51 23.37
N GLY A 234 11.69 -69.08 23.42
CA GLY A 234 10.71 -69.58 24.38
C GLY A 234 10.22 -68.49 25.32
N ALA A 235 10.60 -68.53 26.60
CA ALA A 235 10.18 -67.51 27.55
C ALA A 235 11.39 -66.84 28.19
N ASP A 236 11.24 -65.54 28.48
CA ASP A 236 12.29 -64.62 28.91
C ASP A 236 13.12 -64.11 27.72
N ASN A 237 14.15 -63.28 27.96
CA ASN A 237 14.82 -62.52 26.90
C ASN A 237 15.97 -63.32 26.26
N ASP A 238 15.80 -63.70 25.01
CA ASP A 238 16.67 -64.61 24.27
C ASP A 238 17.53 -63.90 23.20
N THR A 239 18.59 -64.57 22.74
CA THR A 239 19.42 -64.13 21.62
C THR A 239 19.58 -65.28 20.64
N LEU A 240 19.00 -65.12 19.44
CA LEU A 240 18.93 -66.15 18.41
C LEU A 240 19.68 -65.70 17.16
N VAL A 241 20.47 -66.60 16.59
CA VAL A 241 21.28 -66.33 15.39
C VAL A 241 21.15 -67.49 14.40
N GLY A 242 20.73 -67.18 13.17
CA GLY A 242 20.60 -68.12 12.05
C GLY A 242 21.97 -68.52 11.47
N ASP A 243 22.74 -67.52 11.02
CA ASP A 243 24.01 -67.65 10.27
C ASP A 243 23.79 -67.84 8.75
N GLU A 244 24.22 -68.93 8.11
CA GLU A 244 24.12 -69.07 6.63
C GLU A 244 23.02 -70.08 6.27
N GLY A 245 21.95 -69.64 5.62
CA GLY A 245 20.83 -70.49 5.20
C GLY A 245 19.51 -69.74 5.21
N ASP A 246 18.40 -70.37 4.79
CA ASP A 246 17.08 -69.76 4.99
C ASP A 246 16.50 -70.26 6.32
N ASP A 247 16.57 -69.43 7.35
CA ASP A 247 16.32 -69.79 8.75
C ASP A 247 14.94 -69.34 9.24
N ALA A 248 14.42 -70.01 10.27
CA ALA A 248 13.19 -69.64 10.97
C ALA A 248 13.45 -69.44 12.46
N LEU A 249 13.39 -68.20 12.93
CA LEU A 249 13.72 -67.81 14.30
C LEU A 249 12.46 -67.30 15.02
N TYR A 250 12.17 -67.83 16.19
CA TYR A 250 11.02 -67.46 17.02
C TYR A 250 11.50 -67.04 18.42
N GLY A 251 11.38 -65.76 18.79
CA GLY A 251 11.68 -65.25 20.13
C GLY A 251 10.68 -65.75 21.18
N ASP A 252 9.39 -65.74 20.79
CA ASP A 252 8.22 -66.11 21.60
C ASP A 252 7.85 -65.06 22.65
N ALA A 253 8.24 -65.16 23.91
CA ALA A 253 7.82 -64.20 24.95
C ALA A 253 9.03 -63.65 25.71
N GLY A 254 9.35 -62.39 25.54
CA GLY A 254 10.62 -61.85 25.99
C GLY A 254 10.89 -60.49 25.37
N ALA A 255 12.04 -59.90 25.69
CA ALA A 255 12.58 -58.84 24.84
C ALA A 255 13.81 -59.43 24.16
N ASP A 256 13.60 -59.92 22.96
CA ASP A 256 14.46 -60.86 22.27
C ASP A 256 15.33 -60.18 21.21
N LEU A 257 16.42 -60.84 20.85
CA LEU A 257 17.37 -60.37 19.86
C LEU A 257 17.60 -61.44 18.79
N LEU A 258 17.09 -61.21 17.58
CA LEU A 258 17.10 -62.16 16.47
C LEU A 258 17.95 -61.62 15.32
N TYR A 259 18.85 -62.45 14.80
CA TYR A 259 19.68 -62.15 13.62
C TYR A 259 19.57 -63.29 12.59
N GLY A 260 19.06 -63.00 11.40
CA GLY A 260 19.02 -63.93 10.25
C GLY A 260 20.43 -64.19 9.70
N GLN A 261 21.08 -63.12 9.24
CA GLN A 261 22.38 -63.09 8.54
C GLN A 261 22.28 -63.36 7.04
N GLU A 262 22.92 -64.41 6.50
CA GLU A 262 22.91 -64.66 5.05
C GLU A 262 21.80 -65.66 4.72
N GLY A 263 20.71 -65.22 4.11
CA GLY A 263 19.52 -66.06 4.03
C GLY A 263 18.29 -65.39 3.44
N ASN A 264 17.22 -66.14 3.22
CA ASN A 264 15.89 -65.56 3.15
C ASN A 264 15.15 -66.01 4.41
N ASP A 265 15.31 -65.24 5.46
CA ASP A 265 15.01 -65.64 6.82
C ASP A 265 13.59 -65.24 7.24
N ALA A 266 13.01 -66.00 8.16
CA ALA A 266 11.73 -65.70 8.78
C ALA A 266 11.93 -65.50 10.29
N LEU A 267 11.86 -64.25 10.74
CA LEU A 267 12.07 -63.86 12.13
C LEU A 267 10.73 -63.44 12.76
N TYR A 268 10.43 -63.98 13.94
CA TYR A 268 9.25 -63.68 14.72
C TYR A 268 9.66 -63.30 16.14
N GLY A 269 9.45 -62.04 16.55
CA GLY A 269 9.73 -61.55 17.91
C GLY A 269 8.77 -62.18 18.92
N GLY A 270 7.50 -61.79 18.85
CA GLY A 270 6.43 -62.34 19.68
C GLY A 270 5.90 -61.32 20.68
N ASP A 271 5.77 -61.69 21.95
CA ASP A 271 5.33 -60.77 23.01
C ASP A 271 6.56 -60.11 23.67
N GLY A 272 6.70 -58.80 23.54
CA GLY A 272 7.64 -57.93 24.25
C GLY A 272 8.34 -56.97 23.30
N ASN A 273 9.44 -56.35 23.72
CA ASN A 273 10.12 -55.32 22.93
C ASN A 273 11.37 -55.93 22.28
N ASP A 274 11.23 -56.35 21.04
CA ASP A 274 12.17 -57.20 20.34
C ASP A 274 13.08 -56.40 19.39
N THR A 275 14.20 -57.00 19.02
CA THR A 275 15.11 -56.48 17.99
C THR A 275 15.40 -57.55 16.96
N LEU A 276 14.95 -57.34 15.73
CA LEU A 276 15.07 -58.28 14.62
C LEU A 276 15.93 -57.68 13.51
N ARG A 277 16.85 -58.48 12.97
CA ARG A 277 17.66 -58.10 11.79
C ARG A 277 17.72 -59.22 10.76
N GLY A 278 17.27 -58.95 9.55
CA GLY A 278 17.40 -59.86 8.40
C GLY A 278 18.84 -59.96 7.91
N GLU A 279 19.44 -58.80 7.64
CA GLU A 279 20.77 -58.60 7.05
C GLU A 279 20.84 -58.85 5.54
N VAL A 280 21.19 -60.04 5.05
CA VAL A 280 21.40 -60.27 3.61
C VAL A 280 20.44 -61.30 3.06
N GLY A 281 19.55 -60.84 2.19
CA GLY A 281 18.65 -61.62 1.35
C GLY A 281 17.22 -61.13 1.50
N ASN A 282 16.22 -61.92 1.09
CA ASN A 282 14.83 -61.46 1.10
C ASN A 282 14.12 -61.99 2.36
N ASP A 283 14.11 -61.17 3.40
CA ASP A 283 13.72 -61.58 4.74
C ASP A 283 12.26 -61.23 5.04
N THR A 284 11.67 -61.95 5.99
CA THR A 284 10.34 -61.67 6.54
C THR A 284 10.42 -61.54 8.06
N LEU A 285 10.17 -60.34 8.57
CA LEU A 285 10.27 -60.01 9.99
C LEU A 285 8.89 -59.65 10.56
N TYR A 286 8.56 -60.22 11.71
CA TYR A 286 7.35 -59.90 12.48
C TYR A 286 7.76 -59.51 13.91
N GLY A 287 7.51 -58.27 14.33
CA GLY A 287 7.75 -57.78 15.68
C GLY A 287 6.83 -58.48 16.67
N GLY A 288 5.52 -58.23 16.54
CA GLY A 288 4.50 -58.89 17.35
C GLY A 288 3.79 -57.89 18.24
N GLY A 289 3.99 -57.98 19.56
CA GLY A 289 3.36 -57.07 20.51
C GLY A 289 4.36 -56.49 21.49
N GLY A 290 4.52 -55.17 21.50
CA GLY A 290 5.50 -54.41 22.27
C GLY A 290 6.16 -53.38 21.35
N ASP A 291 7.05 -52.54 21.88
CA ASP A 291 7.74 -51.55 21.02
C ASP A 291 9.00 -52.20 20.41
N ASP A 292 8.94 -52.57 19.13
CA ASP A 292 9.92 -53.40 18.43
C ASP A 292 10.89 -52.60 17.54
N SER A 293 12.05 -53.18 17.22
CA SER A 293 13.01 -52.64 16.27
C SER A 293 13.38 -53.66 15.19
N LEU A 294 12.92 -53.42 13.96
CA LEU A 294 13.09 -54.30 12.82
C LEU A 294 14.00 -53.66 11.77
N VAL A 295 14.93 -54.44 11.24
CA VAL A 295 15.83 -54.02 10.16
C VAL A 295 15.87 -55.11 9.09
N GLY A 296 15.46 -54.79 7.86
CA GLY A 296 15.53 -55.68 6.70
C GLY A 296 16.98 -55.95 6.30
N GLY A 297 17.62 -54.96 5.67
CA GLY A 297 19.01 -55.04 5.26
C GLY A 297 19.15 -54.91 3.75
N THR A 298 19.84 -55.84 3.10
CA THR A 298 19.94 -55.87 1.64
C THR A 298 19.04 -56.98 1.09
N GLY A 299 18.21 -56.65 0.12
CA GLY A 299 17.27 -57.59 -0.49
C GLY A 299 15.86 -57.04 -0.42
N THR A 300 14.89 -57.75 -1.02
CA THR A 300 13.50 -57.27 -0.98
C THR A 300 12.80 -57.87 0.23
N ASP A 301 12.65 -57.06 1.28
CA ASP A 301 12.23 -57.49 2.60
C ASP A 301 10.74 -57.21 2.89
N VAL A 302 10.19 -57.96 3.84
CA VAL A 302 8.84 -57.74 4.36
C VAL A 302 8.88 -57.60 5.88
N LEU A 303 8.54 -56.42 6.40
CA LEU A 303 8.57 -56.11 7.83
C LEU A 303 7.15 -55.78 8.33
N TYR A 304 6.77 -56.38 9.46
CA TYR A 304 5.53 -56.10 10.18
C TYR A 304 5.86 -55.75 11.63
N GLY A 305 5.55 -54.54 12.09
CA GLY A 305 5.75 -54.11 13.49
C GLY A 305 4.78 -54.84 14.42
N GLY A 306 3.48 -54.54 14.31
CA GLY A 306 2.42 -55.20 15.06
C GLY A 306 1.74 -54.24 16.04
N ASP A 307 1.52 -54.68 17.28
CA ASP A 307 0.97 -53.80 18.33
C ASP A 307 2.14 -53.13 19.06
N GLY A 308 2.32 -51.80 19.00
CA GLY A 308 3.53 -51.18 19.54
C GLY A 308 3.81 -49.80 18.98
N ASN A 309 4.80 -49.08 19.51
CA ASN A 309 5.41 -47.97 18.79
C ASN A 309 6.73 -48.48 18.20
N ASP A 310 6.67 -48.95 16.97
CA ASP A 310 7.71 -49.74 16.35
C ASP A 310 8.68 -48.89 15.53
N GLN A 311 9.89 -49.42 15.32
CA GLN A 311 10.88 -48.84 14.42
C GLN A 311 11.25 -49.83 13.33
N LEU A 312 10.85 -49.54 12.10
CA LEU A 312 11.09 -50.40 10.94
C LEU A 312 12.01 -49.68 9.93
N TYR A 313 13.04 -50.39 9.46
CA TYR A 313 13.97 -49.91 8.45
C TYR A 313 14.18 -50.96 7.36
N GLY A 314 13.78 -50.68 6.12
CA GLY A 314 13.99 -51.57 4.96
C GLY A 314 15.47 -51.62 4.55
N GLN A 315 16.05 -50.45 4.32
CA GLN A 315 17.42 -50.17 3.86
C GLN A 315 17.61 -50.24 2.35
N GLU A 316 18.17 -51.30 1.78
CA GLU A 316 18.53 -51.36 0.34
C GLU A 316 17.59 -52.29 -0.42
N ASP A 317 17.21 -51.89 -1.63
CA ASP A 317 16.27 -52.59 -2.54
C ASP A 317 14.79 -52.32 -2.19
N ALA A 318 13.87 -52.98 -2.89
CA ALA A 318 12.44 -52.64 -2.85
C ALA A 318 11.70 -53.43 -1.76
N ASP A 319 11.29 -52.73 -0.70
CA ASP A 319 10.78 -53.33 0.53
C ASP A 319 9.27 -53.12 0.74
N SER A 320 8.67 -53.94 1.61
CA SER A 320 7.28 -53.81 2.07
C SER A 320 7.23 -53.73 3.59
N LEU A 321 6.89 -52.55 4.13
CA LEU A 321 6.87 -52.28 5.57
C LEU A 321 5.46 -51.92 6.03
N GLU A 322 5.04 -52.46 7.18
CA GLU A 322 3.76 -52.20 7.83
C GLU A 322 3.97 -52.00 9.34
N GLY A 323 3.75 -50.76 9.83
CA GLY A 323 3.92 -50.39 11.24
C GLY A 323 2.95 -51.15 12.14
N GLY A 324 1.66 -50.93 11.95
CA GLY A 324 0.61 -51.67 12.64
C GLY A 324 -0.20 -50.75 13.54
N ALA A 325 -0.23 -51.02 14.85
CA ALA A 325 -1.02 -50.27 15.81
C ALA A 325 -0.15 -49.58 16.86
N GLY A 326 -0.13 -48.25 16.87
CA GLY A 326 0.63 -47.39 17.76
C GLY A 326 1.34 -46.32 16.93
N ASN A 327 2.25 -45.54 17.52
CA ASN A 327 2.90 -44.44 16.80
C ASN A 327 4.26 -44.88 16.28
N ASP A 328 4.30 -45.26 15.01
CA ASP A 328 5.42 -45.95 14.41
C ASP A 328 6.40 -45.02 13.70
N TYR A 329 7.65 -45.46 13.61
CA TYR A 329 8.67 -44.89 12.73
C TYR A 329 8.98 -45.93 11.65
N VAL A 330 8.64 -45.63 10.39
CA VAL A 330 8.76 -46.58 9.29
C VAL A 330 9.55 -45.93 8.16
N SER A 331 10.66 -46.53 7.74
CA SER A 331 11.57 -46.00 6.71
C SER A 331 11.90 -47.06 5.67
N GLY A 332 11.57 -46.79 4.39
CA GLY A 332 11.89 -47.64 3.24
C GLY A 332 13.40 -47.74 3.02
N GLY A 333 14.04 -46.62 2.68
CA GLY A 333 15.49 -46.55 2.47
C GLY A 333 15.83 -46.18 1.04
N THR A 334 16.53 -47.04 0.32
CA THR A 334 16.80 -46.89 -1.11
C THR A 334 16.11 -48.01 -1.85
N GLY A 335 15.27 -47.73 -2.82
CA GLY A 335 14.37 -48.75 -3.33
C GLY A 335 13.14 -48.13 -3.94
N ASN A 336 12.23 -48.98 -4.41
CA ASN A 336 10.88 -48.52 -4.71
C ASN A 336 9.97 -49.20 -3.69
N ASP A 337 9.77 -48.54 -2.57
CA ASP A 337 9.26 -49.14 -1.35
C ASP A 337 7.75 -48.99 -1.22
N THR A 338 7.12 -49.92 -0.52
CA THR A 338 5.74 -49.79 -0.04
C THR A 338 5.76 -49.69 1.46
N VAL A 339 5.44 -48.51 2.00
CA VAL A 339 5.58 -48.19 3.42
C VAL A 339 4.22 -47.79 3.99
N LYS A 340 3.78 -48.43 5.07
CA LYS A 340 2.51 -48.10 5.76
C LYS A 340 2.72 -47.85 7.25
N GLY A 341 2.14 -46.78 7.78
CA GLY A 341 2.01 -46.55 9.23
C GLY A 341 0.91 -47.41 9.86
N ASP A 342 -0.26 -47.44 9.21
CA ASP A 342 -1.51 -48.05 9.65
C ASP A 342 -2.27 -47.27 10.73
N ALA A 343 -2.26 -47.64 12.01
CA ALA A 343 -3.12 -47.00 13.02
C ALA A 343 -2.28 -46.33 14.09
N GLY A 344 -2.21 -45.01 14.10
CA GLY A 344 -1.13 -44.35 14.81
C GLY A 344 -1.06 -42.85 14.66
N HIS A 345 0.06 -42.29 15.09
CA HIS A 345 0.52 -40.98 14.66
C HIS A 345 1.94 -41.21 14.17
N ASP A 346 2.04 -41.60 12.91
CA ASP A 346 3.18 -42.29 12.36
C ASP A 346 4.13 -41.32 11.66
N SER A 347 5.40 -41.70 11.60
CA SER A 347 6.42 -41.01 10.82
C SER A 347 6.90 -41.95 9.72
N VAL A 348 6.45 -41.68 8.50
CA VAL A 348 6.62 -42.56 7.34
C VAL A 348 7.58 -41.92 6.34
N TYR A 349 8.67 -42.62 5.99
CA TYR A 349 9.71 -42.17 5.09
C TYR A 349 9.88 -43.16 3.93
N GLY A 350 9.89 -42.66 2.68
CA GLY A 350 10.21 -43.44 1.48
C GLY A 350 11.72 -43.57 1.34
N GLY A 351 12.37 -42.46 1.00
CA GLY A 351 13.82 -42.37 0.87
C GLY A 351 14.23 -42.12 -0.58
N ASP A 352 15.14 -42.91 -1.13
CA ASP A 352 15.56 -42.78 -2.53
C ASP A 352 14.83 -43.80 -3.41
N GLY A 353 14.05 -43.33 -4.39
CA GLY A 353 13.42 -44.12 -5.46
C GLY A 353 11.94 -43.78 -5.62
N ASP A 354 11.17 -44.56 -6.40
CA ASP A 354 9.75 -44.25 -6.61
C ASP A 354 8.89 -45.00 -5.58
N ASP A 355 8.52 -44.33 -4.48
CA ASP A 355 7.94 -44.96 -3.30
C ASP A 355 6.40 -44.83 -3.22
N SER A 356 5.76 -45.71 -2.44
CA SER A 356 4.32 -45.68 -2.12
C SER A 356 4.12 -45.68 -0.60
N LEU A 357 3.75 -44.52 -0.05
CA LEU A 357 3.59 -44.26 1.37
C LEU A 357 2.11 -44.12 1.72
N TYR A 358 1.72 -44.75 2.83
CA TYR A 358 0.38 -44.68 3.41
C TYR A 358 0.48 -44.35 4.91
N GLY A 359 -0.13 -43.27 5.37
CA GLY A 359 -0.23 -42.93 6.79
C GLY A 359 -1.18 -43.91 7.48
N GLY A 360 -2.48 -43.76 7.21
CA GLY A 360 -3.52 -44.65 7.70
C GLY A 360 -4.52 -43.89 8.57
N ILE A 361 -4.72 -44.32 9.81
CA ILE A 361 -5.61 -43.64 10.77
C ILE A 361 -4.74 -42.83 11.73
N GLY A 362 -5.03 -41.54 11.81
CA GLY A 362 -4.45 -40.61 12.76
C GLY A 362 -3.51 -39.63 12.07
N ASN A 363 -3.08 -38.60 12.80
CA ASN A 363 -2.26 -37.53 12.26
C ASN A 363 -0.82 -37.99 11.96
N ASP A 364 -0.53 -38.26 10.70
CA ASP A 364 0.72 -38.84 10.25
C ASP A 364 1.65 -37.78 9.63
N SER A 365 2.95 -38.09 9.59
CA SER A 365 3.97 -37.29 8.93
C SER A 365 4.65 -38.10 7.84
N LEU A 366 4.45 -37.71 6.57
CA LEU A 366 4.93 -38.43 5.41
C LEU A 366 6.03 -37.66 4.67
N TYR A 367 7.10 -38.37 4.32
CA TYR A 367 8.29 -37.86 3.63
C TYR A 367 8.65 -38.78 2.47
N GLY A 368 8.38 -38.35 1.23
CA GLY A 368 8.68 -39.15 0.02
C GLY A 368 10.18 -39.39 -0.15
N GLY A 369 10.96 -38.30 -0.13
CA GLY A 369 12.41 -38.35 -0.30
C GLY A 369 12.79 -37.90 -1.70
N THR A 370 13.63 -38.65 -2.43
CA THR A 370 13.95 -38.38 -3.84
C THR A 370 13.30 -39.42 -4.72
N GLY A 371 12.54 -39.03 -5.75
CA GLY A 371 11.70 -40.06 -6.35
C GLY A 371 10.68 -39.58 -7.36
N ASN A 372 9.70 -40.42 -7.63
CA ASN A 372 8.38 -39.98 -8.07
C ASN A 372 7.40 -40.73 -7.19
N ASP A 373 7.08 -40.10 -6.07
CA ASP A 373 6.48 -40.78 -4.93
C ASP A 373 4.97 -40.65 -4.96
N ARG A 374 4.29 -41.62 -4.34
CA ARG A 374 2.88 -41.54 -3.99
C ARG A 374 2.76 -41.48 -2.48
N LEU A 375 2.21 -40.39 -1.96
CA LEU A 375 1.92 -40.20 -0.54
C LEU A 375 0.41 -40.13 -0.35
N ASP A 376 -0.12 -40.90 0.59
CA ASP A 376 -1.55 -41.02 0.93
C ASP A 376 -1.67 -40.90 2.46
N GLY A 377 -2.23 -39.80 2.95
CA GLY A 377 -2.33 -39.51 4.39
C GLY A 377 -3.30 -40.46 5.08
N GLY A 378 -4.55 -40.48 4.64
CA GLY A 378 -5.57 -41.43 5.10
C GLY A 378 -6.74 -40.75 5.82
N ASP A 379 -6.94 -41.06 7.10
CA ASP A 379 -7.96 -40.45 7.96
C ASP A 379 -7.26 -39.51 8.96
N ASP A 380 -7.92 -38.39 9.30
CA ASP A 380 -7.46 -37.32 10.20
C ASP A 380 -6.54 -36.28 9.53
N SER A 381 -5.65 -35.60 10.27
CA SER A 381 -4.90 -34.43 9.76
C SER A 381 -3.43 -34.75 9.56
N ASP A 382 -3.01 -34.82 8.31
CA ASP A 382 -1.69 -35.30 7.92
C ASP A 382 -0.73 -34.20 7.49
N TYR A 383 0.56 -34.47 7.60
CA TYR A 383 1.64 -33.54 7.31
C TYR A 383 2.60 -34.13 6.27
N PHE A 384 2.66 -33.48 5.11
CA PHE A 384 3.53 -33.85 3.99
C PHE A 384 4.66 -32.84 3.88
N LYS A 385 5.91 -33.30 4.00
CA LYS A 385 7.06 -32.39 3.93
C LYS A 385 8.01 -32.76 2.80
N PHE A 386 8.44 -31.73 2.08
CA PHE A 386 9.29 -31.86 0.91
C PHE A 386 10.64 -31.16 1.10
N GLU A 387 11.68 -31.79 0.54
CA GLU A 387 13.03 -31.25 0.43
C GLU A 387 13.47 -31.22 -1.04
N ASP A 388 14.59 -30.55 -1.33
CA ASP A 388 15.07 -30.43 -2.72
C ASP A 388 15.36 -31.81 -3.35
N GLY A 389 14.82 -32.05 -4.55
CA GLY A 389 15.08 -33.27 -5.32
C GLY A 389 13.97 -34.32 -5.26
N PHE A 390 12.81 -33.98 -4.70
CA PHE A 390 11.65 -34.87 -4.55
C PHE A 390 11.13 -35.46 -5.87
N GLY A 391 11.24 -34.75 -7.00
CA GLY A 391 10.85 -35.26 -8.31
C GLY A 391 9.37 -35.02 -8.65
N ALA A 392 8.65 -36.01 -9.20
CA ALA A 392 7.27 -35.83 -9.67
C ALA A 392 6.26 -36.63 -8.86
N ASP A 393 5.76 -36.03 -7.78
CA ASP A 393 5.03 -36.75 -6.73
C ASP A 393 3.51 -36.56 -6.82
N ILE A 394 2.80 -37.51 -6.23
CA ILE A 394 1.34 -37.50 -6.05
C ILE A 394 1.04 -37.51 -4.56
N VAL A 395 0.33 -36.49 -4.09
CA VAL A 395 -0.11 -36.38 -2.70
C VAL A 395 -1.62 -36.49 -2.64
N VAL A 396 -2.11 -37.32 -1.73
CA VAL A 396 -3.52 -37.43 -1.36
C VAL A 396 -3.58 -37.23 0.14
N GLY A 397 -4.28 -36.20 0.62
CA GLY A 397 -4.48 -36.02 2.06
C GLY A 397 -5.39 -37.11 2.60
N GLY A 398 -6.69 -37.00 2.34
CA GLY A 398 -7.66 -38.00 2.74
C GLY A 398 -9.01 -37.38 3.08
N GLU A 399 -10.03 -38.16 3.46
CA GLU A 399 -11.36 -37.60 3.81
C GLU A 399 -12.00 -38.30 5.02
N GLY A 400 -11.22 -39.08 5.77
CA GLY A 400 -11.70 -39.65 7.02
C GLY A 400 -11.40 -38.73 8.20
N GLY A 401 -12.21 -38.79 9.25
CA GLY A 401 -11.85 -38.11 10.52
C GLY A 401 -12.04 -36.59 10.53
N ILE A 402 -11.14 -35.90 11.27
CA ILE A 402 -11.00 -34.44 11.26
C ILE A 402 -9.90 -34.10 10.24
N ASP A 403 -10.31 -33.64 9.06
CA ASP A 403 -9.49 -33.43 7.86
C ASP A 403 -8.84 -32.04 7.85
N PHE A 404 -7.51 -31.99 8.01
CA PHE A 404 -6.73 -30.75 7.83
C PHE A 404 -5.32 -31.08 7.38
N ASP A 405 -5.22 -31.50 6.12
CA ASP A 405 -4.00 -31.99 5.52
C ASP A 405 -3.13 -30.84 5.03
N LYS A 406 -1.83 -30.92 5.37
CA LYS A 406 -0.86 -29.85 5.14
C LYS A 406 0.32 -30.30 4.30
N ILE A 407 0.58 -29.57 3.21
CA ILE A 407 1.85 -29.63 2.48
C ILE A 407 2.80 -28.54 3.00
N ASP A 408 4.04 -28.90 3.33
CA ASP A 408 5.10 -27.99 3.76
C ASP A 408 6.28 -28.00 2.78
N LEU A 409 6.49 -26.85 2.14
CA LEU A 409 7.54 -26.60 1.16
C LEU A 409 8.63 -25.66 1.68
N SER A 410 8.59 -25.31 2.97
CA SER A 410 9.44 -24.27 3.58
C SER A 410 10.95 -24.53 3.44
N GLN A 411 11.35 -25.78 3.20
CA GLN A 411 12.74 -26.19 3.04
C GLN A 411 13.25 -26.17 1.59
N LEU A 412 12.39 -25.90 0.60
CA LEU A 412 12.80 -25.81 -0.80
C LEU A 412 13.63 -24.55 -1.06
N SER A 413 14.65 -24.68 -1.90
CA SER A 413 15.62 -23.60 -2.14
C SER A 413 15.21 -22.59 -3.22
N ASN A 414 14.13 -22.85 -3.96
CA ASN A 414 13.67 -22.07 -5.11
C ASN A 414 12.17 -21.79 -5.01
N PRO A 415 11.68 -20.71 -5.64
CA PRO A 415 10.27 -20.35 -5.60
C PRO A 415 9.38 -21.41 -6.24
N VAL A 416 8.14 -21.45 -5.80
CA VAL A 416 7.10 -22.39 -6.22
C VAL A 416 5.88 -21.66 -6.80
N THR A 417 5.17 -22.38 -7.64
CA THR A 417 3.87 -21.99 -8.19
C THR A 417 2.85 -23.04 -7.81
N VAL A 418 1.87 -22.65 -6.99
CA VAL A 418 0.73 -23.46 -6.57
C VAL A 418 -0.47 -23.07 -7.42
N SER A 419 -1.15 -24.04 -8.02
CA SER A 419 -2.33 -23.79 -8.87
C SER A 419 -3.40 -24.84 -8.61
N TYR A 420 -4.54 -24.39 -8.09
CA TYR A 420 -5.72 -25.22 -7.90
C TYR A 420 -6.41 -25.49 -9.23
N SER A 421 -6.91 -26.72 -9.38
CA SER A 421 -7.67 -27.20 -10.54
C SER A 421 -9.14 -27.53 -10.20
N GLY A 422 -9.46 -27.52 -8.91
CA GLY A 422 -10.78 -27.71 -8.31
C GLY A 422 -10.65 -27.62 -6.79
N ASN A 423 -11.69 -28.02 -6.05
CA ASN A 423 -11.66 -28.06 -4.59
C ASN A 423 -10.55 -28.99 -4.10
N GLU A 424 -9.73 -28.47 -3.18
CA GLU A 424 -8.65 -29.19 -2.50
C GLU A 424 -7.69 -29.94 -3.44
N ALA A 425 -7.64 -29.58 -4.73
CA ALA A 425 -6.90 -30.34 -5.73
C ALA A 425 -6.21 -29.44 -6.74
N GLY A 426 -4.96 -29.74 -7.05
CA GLY A 426 -4.13 -28.86 -7.87
C GLY A 426 -2.76 -29.43 -8.17
N ALA A 427 -1.87 -28.53 -8.56
CA ALA A 427 -0.47 -28.84 -8.79
C ALA A 427 0.45 -27.78 -8.19
N ILE A 428 1.62 -28.22 -7.75
CA ILE A 428 2.72 -27.36 -7.31
C ILE A 428 3.88 -27.59 -8.28
N THR A 429 4.48 -26.52 -8.78
CA THR A 429 5.60 -26.59 -9.73
C THR A 429 6.76 -25.68 -9.30
N GLY A 430 8.00 -26.12 -9.53
CA GLY A 430 9.22 -25.38 -9.19
C GLY A 430 10.46 -26.02 -9.82
N SER A 431 11.66 -25.55 -9.48
CA SER A 431 12.92 -26.14 -10.02
C SER A 431 13.38 -27.41 -9.31
N SER A 432 12.73 -27.80 -8.21
CA SER A 432 13.00 -29.00 -7.41
C SER A 432 12.12 -30.20 -7.77
N GLY A 433 11.03 -30.00 -8.51
CA GLY A 433 10.08 -31.07 -8.85
C GLY A 433 8.66 -30.55 -9.18
N SER A 434 7.69 -31.46 -9.22
CA SER A 434 6.26 -31.14 -9.33
C SER A 434 5.42 -32.04 -8.43
N ILE A 435 4.43 -31.47 -7.74
CA ILE A 435 3.48 -32.23 -6.92
C ILE A 435 2.11 -32.13 -7.58
N SER A 436 1.42 -33.25 -7.77
CA SER A 436 -0.03 -33.26 -8.03
C SER A 436 -0.74 -33.62 -6.74
N PHE A 437 -1.63 -32.76 -6.25
CA PHE A 437 -2.29 -32.97 -4.98
C PHE A 437 -3.82 -33.04 -5.10
N SER A 438 -4.44 -33.73 -4.15
CA SER A 438 -5.88 -33.75 -3.92
C SER A 438 -6.17 -33.91 -2.43
N GLN A 439 -7.27 -33.33 -1.96
CA GLN A 439 -7.72 -33.40 -0.58
C GLN A 439 -6.68 -32.74 0.35
N ILE A 440 -6.30 -31.49 0.04
CA ILE A 440 -5.35 -30.69 0.82
C ILE A 440 -5.96 -29.34 1.17
N GLU A 441 -6.01 -29.04 2.47
CA GLU A 441 -6.60 -27.83 3.04
C GLU A 441 -5.55 -26.77 3.37
N ALA A 442 -4.29 -27.15 3.57
CA ALA A 442 -3.23 -26.25 3.98
C ALA A 442 -1.93 -26.39 3.17
N ILE A 443 -1.31 -25.25 2.84
CA ILE A 443 -0.02 -25.20 2.14
C ILE A 443 0.87 -24.14 2.79
N THR A 444 2.11 -24.50 3.11
CA THR A 444 3.19 -23.56 3.41
C THR A 444 4.16 -23.53 2.24
N THR A 445 4.40 -22.36 1.65
CA THR A 445 5.36 -22.19 0.55
C THR A 445 6.77 -21.90 1.08
N THR A 446 7.63 -21.30 0.26
CA THR A 446 9.06 -21.17 0.53
C THR A 446 9.39 -19.83 1.21
N SER A 447 10.65 -19.41 1.15
CA SER A 447 11.10 -18.08 1.59
C SER A 447 11.58 -17.24 0.40
N LYS A 448 10.92 -17.44 -0.74
CA LYS A 448 11.23 -16.83 -2.04
C LYS A 448 9.91 -16.32 -2.61
N ASP A 449 9.99 -15.42 -3.58
CA ASP A 449 8.84 -14.88 -4.31
C ASP A 449 8.01 -16.02 -4.96
N ASP A 450 6.94 -16.41 -4.28
CA ASP A 450 6.07 -17.52 -4.60
C ASP A 450 4.77 -17.04 -5.26
N TYR A 451 4.11 -17.96 -5.96
CA TYR A 451 2.84 -17.68 -6.62
C TYR A 451 1.79 -18.72 -6.21
N PHE A 452 0.63 -18.24 -5.79
CA PHE A 452 -0.52 -19.07 -5.43
C PHE A 452 -1.77 -18.65 -6.23
N ASP A 453 -2.45 -19.62 -6.83
CA ASP A 453 -3.72 -19.42 -7.53
C ASP A 453 -4.74 -20.48 -7.07
N GLY A 454 -5.62 -20.06 -6.15
CA GLY A 454 -6.73 -20.82 -5.58
C GLY A 454 -8.05 -20.63 -6.31
N THR A 455 -8.10 -19.85 -7.39
CA THR A 455 -9.35 -19.29 -7.97
C THR A 455 -10.32 -20.34 -8.52
N MET A 456 -9.84 -21.56 -8.75
CA MET A 456 -10.64 -22.70 -9.20
C MET A 456 -11.30 -23.49 -8.06
N SER A 457 -10.96 -23.20 -6.79
CA SER A 457 -11.56 -23.82 -5.61
C SER A 457 -12.80 -23.05 -5.13
N GLN A 458 -13.76 -23.79 -4.57
CA GLN A 458 -14.92 -23.26 -3.85
C GLN A 458 -14.81 -23.43 -2.33
N ASN A 459 -13.81 -24.19 -1.87
CA ASN A 459 -13.52 -24.42 -0.47
C ASN A 459 -12.34 -23.54 -0.06
N GLY A 460 -12.37 -23.04 1.18
CA GLY A 460 -11.34 -22.19 1.74
C GLY A 460 -10.02 -22.92 1.94
N VAL A 461 -8.92 -22.17 1.95
CA VAL A 461 -7.56 -22.71 2.14
C VAL A 461 -6.85 -22.01 3.30
N THR A 462 -5.98 -22.73 4.00
CA THR A 462 -4.98 -22.10 4.89
C THR A 462 -3.64 -22.01 4.16
N LEU A 463 -3.16 -20.79 3.94
CA LEU A 463 -1.96 -20.52 3.16
C LEU A 463 -0.97 -19.73 3.99
N ASP A 464 0.27 -20.21 4.03
CA ASP A 464 1.42 -19.50 4.61
C ASP A 464 2.45 -19.30 3.50
N LEU A 465 2.62 -18.06 3.05
CA LEU A 465 3.47 -17.69 1.92
C LEU A 465 4.96 -17.57 2.33
N GLY A 466 5.23 -17.45 3.62
CA GLY A 466 6.58 -17.45 4.17
C GLY A 466 7.27 -16.09 4.09
N ALA A 467 8.22 -15.94 3.18
CA ALA A 467 8.92 -14.66 2.98
C ALA A 467 9.27 -14.53 1.50
N GLY A 468 9.54 -13.32 1.04
CA GLY A 468 9.60 -13.05 -0.40
C GLY A 468 8.52 -12.06 -0.77
N ASN A 469 8.55 -11.55 -1.99
CA ASN A 469 7.46 -10.73 -2.50
C ASN A 469 6.48 -11.65 -3.21
N ASP A 470 5.48 -12.11 -2.47
CA ASP A 470 4.60 -13.19 -2.88
C ASP A 470 3.37 -12.67 -3.63
N THR A 471 2.76 -13.52 -4.45
CA THR A 471 1.50 -13.21 -5.14
C THR A 471 0.51 -14.33 -4.90
N ALA A 472 -0.61 -14.03 -4.24
CA ALA A 472 -1.65 -14.99 -3.95
C ALA A 472 -3.03 -14.52 -4.41
N PHE A 473 -3.71 -15.42 -5.10
CA PHE A 473 -5.14 -15.34 -5.36
C PHE A 473 -5.83 -16.45 -4.57
N GLY A 474 -6.68 -16.08 -3.62
CA GLY A 474 -7.47 -16.98 -2.78
C GLY A 474 -8.50 -17.79 -3.57
N THR A 475 -9.42 -18.39 -2.84
CA THR A 475 -10.47 -19.27 -3.33
C THR A 475 -11.82 -18.54 -3.37
N ASN A 476 -12.94 -19.26 -3.56
CA ASN A 476 -14.28 -18.68 -3.33
C ASN A 476 -14.85 -19.08 -1.95
N GLY A 477 -14.05 -19.73 -1.10
CA GLY A 477 -14.40 -20.10 0.26
C GLY A 477 -13.60 -19.28 1.27
N ASN A 478 -13.86 -19.49 2.56
CA ASN A 478 -13.22 -18.71 3.63
C ASN A 478 -11.75 -19.06 3.77
N ASP A 479 -10.87 -18.16 3.35
CA ASP A 479 -9.43 -18.37 3.37
C ASP A 479 -8.76 -17.82 4.64
N SER A 480 -7.65 -18.43 5.03
CA SER A 480 -6.73 -17.92 6.04
C SER A 480 -5.34 -17.78 5.41
N ILE A 481 -4.94 -16.55 5.07
CA ILE A 481 -3.70 -16.28 4.33
C ILE A 481 -2.73 -15.48 5.19
N PHE A 482 -1.48 -15.92 5.25
CA PHE A 482 -0.36 -15.22 5.86
C PHE A 482 0.68 -14.91 4.77
N GLY A 483 0.92 -13.63 4.45
CA GLY A 483 1.92 -13.15 3.50
C GLY A 483 3.34 -13.33 4.03
N GLY A 484 3.59 -12.81 5.21
CA GLY A 484 4.83 -13.01 5.93
C GLY A 484 5.76 -11.81 5.79
N ALA A 485 6.89 -11.93 5.11
CA ALA A 485 7.84 -10.81 4.99
C ALA A 485 8.26 -10.56 3.54
N GLY A 486 8.07 -9.34 3.06
CA GLY A 486 8.29 -8.88 1.69
C GLY A 486 7.14 -7.99 1.26
N ASP A 487 7.21 -7.40 0.07
CA ASP A 487 6.08 -6.62 -0.46
C ASP A 487 5.11 -7.58 -1.18
N ASP A 488 4.06 -8.02 -0.49
CA ASP A 488 3.15 -9.06 -0.95
C ASP A 488 1.93 -8.51 -1.71
N TYR A 489 1.42 -9.29 -2.67
CA TYR A 489 0.14 -9.04 -3.32
C TYR A 489 -0.82 -10.16 -3.01
N ILE A 490 -1.86 -9.89 -2.23
CA ILE A 490 -2.85 -10.87 -1.80
C ILE A 490 -4.24 -10.40 -2.20
N ASP A 491 -4.95 -11.23 -2.96
CA ASP A 491 -6.35 -11.07 -3.33
C ASP A 491 -7.11 -12.32 -2.87
N SER A 492 -7.87 -12.26 -1.78
CA SER A 492 -8.56 -13.43 -1.21
C SER A 492 -9.87 -13.80 -1.94
N TRP A 493 -10.25 -13.03 -2.96
CA TRP A 493 -11.39 -13.29 -3.86
C TRP A 493 -12.77 -13.29 -3.22
N GLY A 494 -13.19 -14.36 -2.56
CA GLY A 494 -14.52 -14.37 -1.95
C GLY A 494 -14.65 -15.49 -0.93
N GLY A 495 -15.53 -15.29 0.04
CA GLY A 495 -15.42 -16.01 1.30
C GLY A 495 -15.53 -15.02 2.44
N THR A 496 -15.49 -15.47 3.68
CA THR A 496 -15.21 -14.59 4.82
C THR A 496 -13.79 -14.88 5.22
N ASP A 497 -12.88 -14.03 4.75
CA ASP A 497 -11.46 -14.32 4.73
C ASP A 497 -10.74 -13.69 5.93
N THR A 498 -9.59 -14.26 6.27
CA THR A 498 -8.65 -13.69 7.24
C THR A 498 -7.29 -13.60 6.57
N VAL A 499 -6.80 -12.38 6.37
CA VAL A 499 -5.54 -12.11 5.67
C VAL A 499 -4.62 -11.29 6.55
N TYR A 500 -3.36 -11.70 6.64
CA TYR A 500 -2.27 -10.95 7.25
C TYR A 500 -1.20 -10.72 6.17
N GLY A 501 -0.94 -9.46 5.79
CA GLY A 501 0.16 -9.07 4.90
C GLY A 501 1.50 -9.40 5.54
N GLY A 502 1.80 -8.76 6.66
CA GLY A 502 2.95 -9.07 7.50
C GLY A 502 3.93 -7.91 7.56
N ALA A 503 5.12 -8.05 6.99
CA ALA A 503 6.13 -6.99 7.00
C ALA A 503 6.61 -6.67 5.60
N GLY A 504 6.46 -5.42 5.18
CA GLY A 504 6.70 -4.94 3.81
C GLY A 504 5.52 -4.07 3.36
N ASN A 505 5.59 -3.51 2.16
CA ASN A 505 4.49 -2.69 1.64
C ASN A 505 3.53 -3.60 0.88
N ASP A 506 2.51 -4.08 1.59
CA ASP A 506 1.62 -5.12 1.10
C ASP A 506 0.42 -4.53 0.37
N THR A 507 -0.12 -5.28 -0.59
CA THR A 507 -1.42 -5.00 -1.20
C THR A 507 -2.37 -6.13 -0.83
N VAL A 508 -3.40 -5.82 -0.03
CA VAL A 508 -4.34 -6.80 0.52
C VAL A 508 -5.77 -6.48 0.08
N LEU A 509 -6.37 -7.38 -0.72
CA LEU A 509 -7.72 -7.26 -1.26
C LEU A 509 -8.59 -8.40 -0.72
N GLY A 510 -9.69 -8.08 0.00
CA GLY A 510 -10.59 -9.05 0.64
C GLY A 510 -11.60 -9.68 -0.31
N GLY A 511 -12.22 -8.87 -1.17
CA GLY A 511 -13.14 -9.37 -2.19
C GLY A 511 -14.58 -9.51 -1.67
N ALA A 512 -15.23 -10.64 -1.89
CA ALA A 512 -16.63 -10.81 -1.53
C ALA A 512 -16.82 -11.52 -0.20
N GLY A 513 -17.18 -10.80 0.87
CA GLY A 513 -17.01 -11.36 2.19
C GLY A 513 -17.52 -10.57 3.38
N ASN A 514 -17.03 -10.90 4.57
CA ASN A 514 -16.94 -9.94 5.67
C ASN A 514 -15.54 -10.18 6.21
N ASP A 515 -14.57 -9.55 5.60
CA ASP A 515 -13.19 -10.00 5.66
C ASP A 515 -12.44 -9.33 6.80
N LEU A 516 -11.46 -10.04 7.37
CA LEU A 516 -10.54 -9.52 8.37
C LEU A 516 -9.17 -9.37 7.72
N LEU A 517 -8.79 -8.13 7.44
CA LEU A 517 -7.56 -7.81 6.72
C LEU A 517 -6.61 -7.07 7.67
N HIS A 518 -5.35 -7.51 7.71
CA HIS A 518 -4.26 -6.86 8.43
C HIS A 518 -3.12 -6.56 7.46
N GLY A 519 -2.71 -5.30 7.33
CA GLY A 519 -1.52 -4.88 6.56
C GLY A 519 -0.26 -5.33 7.28
N GLY A 520 0.06 -4.70 8.42
CA GLY A 520 1.17 -5.08 9.29
C GLY A 520 2.18 -3.96 9.44
N ASP A 521 3.48 -4.26 9.24
CA ASP A 521 4.55 -3.26 9.24
C ASP A 521 4.85 -2.85 7.79
N GLY A 522 4.67 -1.59 7.41
CA GLY A 522 4.95 -1.09 6.06
C GLY A 522 3.92 -0.07 5.60
N ASN A 523 4.04 0.43 4.37
CA ASN A 523 3.01 1.31 3.80
C ASN A 523 2.08 0.45 2.93
N ASP A 524 0.98 0.02 3.51
CA ASP A 524 0.10 -0.99 2.94
C ASP A 524 -1.04 -0.37 2.12
N VAL A 525 -1.55 -1.12 1.15
CA VAL A 525 -2.72 -0.77 0.34
C VAL A 525 -3.80 -1.81 0.56
N MET A 526 -4.94 -1.41 1.12
CA MET A 526 -5.96 -2.35 1.57
C MET A 526 -7.36 -2.02 1.05
N GLN A 527 -8.09 -3.06 0.63
CA GLN A 527 -9.47 -2.92 0.13
C GLN A 527 -10.34 -4.14 0.45
N GLY A 528 -11.46 -3.93 1.16
CA GLY A 528 -12.42 -4.99 1.51
C GLY A 528 -13.32 -5.45 0.36
N TRP A 529 -13.70 -4.55 -0.56
CA TRP A 529 -14.70 -4.75 -1.63
C TRP A 529 -16.15 -4.89 -1.15
N THR A 530 -16.76 -6.07 -1.12
CA THR A 530 -18.19 -6.20 -0.81
C THR A 530 -18.41 -6.91 0.50
N GLY A 531 -19.20 -6.29 1.37
CA GLY A 531 -19.62 -6.80 2.67
C GLY A 531 -19.02 -5.99 3.82
N ASN A 532 -19.21 -6.45 5.06
CA ASN A 532 -18.84 -5.65 6.23
C ASN A 532 -17.45 -6.06 6.69
N ASP A 533 -16.44 -5.40 6.14
CA ASP A 533 -15.05 -5.77 6.32
C ASP A 533 -14.42 -5.05 7.51
N THR A 534 -13.37 -5.65 8.06
CA THR A 534 -12.52 -5.05 9.09
C THR A 534 -11.10 -4.97 8.57
N LEU A 535 -10.59 -3.76 8.41
CA LEU A 535 -9.25 -3.47 7.91
C LEU A 535 -8.41 -2.85 9.02
N TYR A 536 -7.21 -3.38 9.23
CA TYR A 536 -6.19 -2.81 10.11
C TYR A 536 -4.93 -2.55 9.28
N GLY A 537 -4.54 -1.28 9.12
CA GLY A 537 -3.30 -0.89 8.43
C GLY A 537 -2.09 -1.39 9.19
N GLY A 538 -1.83 -0.81 10.36
CA GLY A 538 -0.81 -1.27 11.29
C GLY A 538 0.21 -0.19 11.61
N ALA A 539 1.43 -0.32 11.10
CA ALA A 539 2.49 0.66 11.29
C ALA A 539 3.07 1.06 9.95
N GLY A 540 3.08 2.36 9.66
CA GLY A 540 3.49 2.92 8.39
C GLY A 540 2.37 3.78 7.81
N ASN A 541 2.62 4.39 6.65
CA ASN A 541 1.63 5.28 6.04
C ASN A 541 0.75 4.47 5.09
N ASP A 542 -0.40 4.03 5.58
CA ASP A 542 -1.27 3.08 4.91
C ASP A 542 -2.32 3.79 4.05
N THR A 543 -2.80 3.10 3.02
CA THR A 543 -3.91 3.55 2.17
C THR A 543 -5.03 2.52 2.23
N LEU A 544 -6.13 2.89 2.89
CA LEU A 544 -7.26 1.99 3.17
C LEU A 544 -8.53 2.49 2.48
N GLN A 545 -9.11 1.65 1.62
CA GLN A 545 -10.28 2.04 0.82
C GLN A 545 -11.59 1.49 1.37
N SER A 546 -12.56 2.38 1.63
CA SER A 546 -13.94 2.00 1.93
C SER A 546 -14.70 1.57 0.68
N CYS A 547 -15.57 0.58 0.82
CA CYS A 547 -16.23 -0.08 -0.32
C CYS A 547 -17.71 -0.35 -0.01
N GLU A 548 -18.35 -1.36 -0.62
CA GLU A 548 -19.77 -1.63 -0.39
C GLU A 548 -19.99 -2.40 0.92
N GLY A 549 -20.49 -1.75 1.96
CA GLY A 549 -20.79 -2.43 3.21
C GLY A 549 -20.82 -1.47 4.39
N ASN A 550 -20.66 -1.97 5.60
CA ASN A 550 -20.36 -1.12 6.74
C ASN A 550 -18.99 -1.55 7.25
N GLU A 551 -17.96 -0.82 6.86
CA GLU A 551 -16.58 -1.21 7.17
C GLU A 551 -16.15 -0.69 8.55
N LEU A 552 -15.26 -1.43 9.20
CA LEU A 552 -14.43 -0.95 10.30
C LEU A 552 -13.00 -0.82 9.78
N ILE A 553 -12.51 0.40 9.67
CA ILE A 553 -11.18 0.69 9.12
C ILE A 553 -10.36 1.37 10.21
N ASP A 554 -9.19 0.83 10.51
CA ASP A 554 -8.26 1.32 11.54
C ASP A 554 -6.88 1.49 10.88
N GLY A 555 -6.41 2.72 10.75
CA GLY A 555 -5.13 3.04 10.12
C GLY A 555 -3.96 2.51 10.94
N GLY A 556 -3.90 2.90 12.21
CA GLY A 556 -2.98 2.32 13.19
C GLY A 556 -2.06 3.37 13.80
N ASN A 557 -0.80 3.42 13.39
CA ASN A 557 0.11 4.50 13.75
C ASN A 557 0.73 5.07 12.48
N ASP A 558 1.18 6.33 12.55
CA ASP A 558 1.72 7.09 11.43
C ASP A 558 0.60 7.69 10.56
N ALA A 559 0.92 8.30 9.42
CA ALA A 559 -0.04 9.12 8.68
C ALA A 559 -0.75 8.30 7.60
N ASP A 560 -2.03 8.00 7.84
CA ASP A 560 -2.84 7.11 7.01
C ASP A 560 -3.81 7.87 6.11
N THR A 561 -4.13 7.26 4.97
CA THR A 561 -5.07 7.80 3.99
C THR A 561 -6.26 6.86 3.82
N PHE A 562 -7.45 7.37 4.13
CA PHE A 562 -8.70 6.62 4.00
C PHE A 562 -9.45 7.08 2.74
N LEU A 563 -9.46 6.23 1.70
CA LEU A 563 -10.15 6.50 0.44
C LEU A 563 -11.63 6.16 0.58
N ILE A 564 -12.51 7.16 0.59
CA ILE A 564 -13.93 6.97 0.89
C ILE A 564 -14.79 7.01 -0.37
N THR A 565 -15.56 5.95 -0.59
CA THR A 565 -16.41 5.83 -1.78
C THR A 565 -17.89 6.16 -1.48
N GLN A 566 -18.58 6.78 -2.46
CA GLN A 566 -20.00 7.11 -2.32
C GLN A 566 -20.93 5.87 -2.28
N SER A 567 -20.45 4.72 -2.77
CA SER A 567 -21.15 3.44 -2.80
C SER A 567 -21.18 2.73 -1.45
N GLY A 568 -20.40 3.19 -0.47
CA GLY A 568 -20.38 2.59 0.85
C GLY A 568 -21.66 2.72 1.64
N GLY A 569 -21.69 2.02 2.77
CA GLY A 569 -22.76 2.05 3.74
C GLY A 569 -22.43 3.02 4.87
N GLN A 570 -22.45 2.52 6.11
CA GLN A 570 -22.15 3.30 7.30
C GLN A 570 -20.84 2.82 7.93
N ASP A 571 -19.73 3.46 7.54
CA ASP A 571 -18.39 3.00 7.92
C ASP A 571 -17.97 3.62 9.26
N THR A 572 -17.01 2.97 9.93
CA THR A 572 -16.33 3.46 11.12
C THR A 572 -14.84 3.51 10.83
N ILE A 573 -14.28 4.71 10.83
CA ILE A 573 -12.89 4.97 10.49
C ILE A 573 -12.18 5.44 11.76
N LEU A 574 -11.04 4.83 12.05
CA LEU A 574 -10.15 5.16 13.15
C LEU A 574 -8.80 5.51 12.52
N GLY A 575 -8.31 6.73 12.72
CA GLY A 575 -6.98 7.12 12.27
C GLY A 575 -5.91 6.31 13.00
N GLY A 576 -5.86 6.46 14.31
CA GLY A 576 -4.81 5.79 15.07
C GLY A 576 -4.53 6.51 16.38
N GLY A 577 -4.08 5.78 17.40
CA GLY A 577 -4.04 6.29 18.76
C GLY A 577 -2.80 7.11 19.16
N GLY A 578 -2.65 8.34 18.66
CA GLY A 578 -2.04 9.45 19.39
C GLY A 578 -0.62 9.86 19.01
N GLY A 579 -0.49 10.96 18.28
CA GLY A 579 0.79 11.57 17.95
C GLY A 579 0.65 12.87 17.17
N THR A 580 1.61 13.12 16.29
CA THR A 580 1.55 14.10 15.19
C THR A 580 1.37 13.32 13.88
N ASP A 581 0.62 12.24 13.93
CA ASP A 581 0.10 11.52 12.78
C ASP A 581 -0.93 12.45 12.12
N ASP A 582 -0.82 12.59 10.80
CA ASP A 582 -1.66 13.48 9.99
C ASP A 582 -2.59 12.59 9.16
N ASP A 583 -3.66 12.08 9.76
CA ASP A 583 -4.58 11.14 9.14
C ASP A 583 -5.59 11.85 8.22
N THR A 584 -5.77 11.31 7.02
CA THR A 584 -6.53 11.96 5.94
C THR A 584 -7.77 11.17 5.55
N LEU A 585 -8.94 11.78 5.65
CA LEU A 585 -10.14 11.33 4.94
C LEU A 585 -10.15 11.89 3.52
N ASP A 586 -10.05 11.00 2.53
CA ASP A 586 -10.03 11.38 1.12
C ASP A 586 -11.33 11.00 0.40
N PHE A 587 -12.09 12.01 0.00
CA PHE A 587 -13.33 11.88 -0.78
C PHE A 587 -13.15 12.11 -2.28
N ASN A 588 -11.91 12.27 -2.77
CA ASN A 588 -11.60 12.53 -4.17
C ASN A 588 -11.76 11.27 -5.06
N ASP A 589 -12.98 10.73 -5.09
CA ASP A 589 -13.41 9.65 -5.96
C ASP A 589 -13.86 10.24 -7.31
N GLU A 590 -13.15 9.90 -8.39
CA GLU A 590 -13.51 10.30 -9.76
C GLU A 590 -14.93 9.86 -10.17
N ASN A 591 -15.51 8.87 -9.46
CA ASN A 591 -16.86 8.39 -9.69
C ASN A 591 -17.91 9.10 -8.85
N ALA A 592 -17.53 10.00 -7.93
CA ALA A 592 -18.45 10.76 -7.11
C ALA A 592 -19.50 11.47 -7.98
N THR A 593 -20.74 11.55 -7.48
CA THR A 593 -21.87 12.17 -8.20
C THR A 593 -22.49 13.36 -7.47
N SER A 594 -22.02 13.64 -6.25
CA SER A 594 -22.44 14.75 -5.41
C SER A 594 -21.42 15.01 -4.31
N GLY A 595 -21.45 16.21 -3.76
CA GLY A 595 -20.58 16.59 -2.64
C GLY A 595 -20.92 15.91 -1.32
N VAL A 596 -19.96 16.01 -0.40
CA VAL A 596 -19.95 15.43 0.93
C VAL A 596 -20.25 16.50 1.99
N THR A 597 -20.92 16.09 3.06
CA THR A 597 -21.00 16.87 4.30
C THR A 597 -20.16 16.17 5.36
N VAL A 598 -19.11 16.84 5.84
CA VAL A 598 -18.23 16.40 6.92
C VAL A 598 -18.45 17.31 8.12
N THR A 599 -18.69 16.74 9.30
CA THR A 599 -18.95 17.51 10.52
C THR A 599 -18.20 16.92 11.70
N TYR A 600 -17.26 17.69 12.24
CA TYR A 600 -16.58 17.39 13.49
C TYR A 600 -17.53 17.66 14.67
N SER A 601 -17.76 16.64 15.48
CA SER A 601 -18.60 16.69 16.68
C SER A 601 -17.78 16.91 17.96
N ALA A 602 -16.48 16.65 17.90
CA ALA A 602 -15.46 16.91 18.92
C ALA A 602 -14.08 17.06 18.23
N ASN A 603 -12.99 17.18 19.02
CA ASN A 603 -11.63 17.18 18.48
C ASN A 603 -11.38 15.91 17.67
N GLU A 604 -10.95 16.06 16.42
CA GLU A 604 -10.57 14.98 15.50
C GLU A 604 -11.66 13.87 15.34
N GLN A 605 -12.92 14.17 15.69
CA GLN A 605 -13.99 13.17 15.71
C GLN A 605 -15.27 13.72 15.10
N GLY A 606 -15.88 12.97 14.18
CA GLY A 606 -17.09 13.43 13.51
C GLY A 606 -17.82 12.41 12.69
N THR A 607 -18.57 12.92 11.72
CA THR A 607 -19.36 12.15 10.76
C THR A 607 -19.21 12.71 9.36
N TYR A 608 -19.31 11.86 8.35
CA TYR A 608 -19.49 12.27 6.96
C TYR A 608 -20.76 11.67 6.35
N SER A 609 -21.27 12.29 5.28
CA SER A 609 -22.35 11.73 4.46
C SER A 609 -22.40 12.37 3.07
N PHE A 610 -22.60 11.56 2.03
CA PHE A 610 -22.79 12.05 0.66
C PHE A 610 -24.21 12.58 0.44
N SER A 611 -24.34 13.69 -0.27
CA SER A 611 -25.63 14.40 -0.44
C SER A 611 -26.69 13.65 -1.25
N SER A 612 -26.28 12.74 -2.13
CA SER A 612 -27.19 12.00 -3.02
C SER A 612 -26.94 10.48 -3.10
N ALA A 613 -26.08 9.97 -2.23
CA ALA A 613 -25.69 8.55 -2.17
C ALA A 613 -25.89 7.95 -0.77
N SER A 614 -25.58 6.66 -0.61
CA SER A 614 -25.71 5.96 0.67
C SER A 614 -24.50 6.11 1.58
N GLY A 615 -23.32 6.39 1.02
CA GLY A 615 -22.06 6.50 1.77
C GLY A 615 -22.18 7.49 2.93
N SER A 616 -21.86 7.01 4.12
CA SER A 616 -21.84 7.79 5.36
C SER A 616 -20.94 7.09 6.38
N GLY A 617 -20.57 7.78 7.45
CA GLY A 617 -19.77 7.11 8.47
C GLY A 617 -19.44 7.97 9.66
N TYR A 618 -18.72 7.35 10.58
CA TYR A 618 -18.10 7.96 11.74
C TYR A 618 -16.58 7.93 11.57
N PHE A 619 -15.92 8.97 12.02
CA PHE A 619 -14.46 9.02 12.05
C PHE A 619 -13.96 9.50 13.41
N TYR A 620 -12.76 9.06 13.77
CA TYR A 620 -12.07 9.36 15.02
C TYR A 620 -10.59 9.51 14.71
N ASP A 621 -9.94 10.47 15.38
CA ASP A 621 -8.52 10.78 15.23
C ASP A 621 -8.18 11.09 13.75
N ILE A 622 -8.87 12.09 13.15
CA ILE A 622 -8.63 12.57 11.77
C ILE A 622 -8.34 14.07 11.76
N GLU A 623 -7.21 14.44 11.18
CA GLU A 623 -6.69 15.82 11.10
C GLU A 623 -6.95 16.46 9.73
N ALA A 624 -7.03 15.65 8.66
CA ALA A 624 -7.11 16.13 7.29
C ALA A 624 -8.32 15.61 6.51
N VAL A 625 -8.84 16.45 5.61
CA VAL A 625 -9.97 16.13 4.71
C VAL A 625 -9.73 16.63 3.31
N ASN A 626 -9.77 15.73 2.32
CA ASN A 626 -9.88 16.07 0.90
C ASN A 626 -11.32 15.90 0.44
N GLY A 627 -11.93 16.96 -0.10
CA GLY A 627 -13.27 16.98 -0.65
C GLY A 627 -13.40 16.32 -2.02
N THR A 628 -14.57 16.49 -2.61
CA THR A 628 -14.96 15.96 -3.92
C THR A 628 -14.77 17.02 -5.02
N GLU A 629 -15.15 16.71 -6.26
CA GLU A 629 -15.28 17.72 -7.34
C GLU A 629 -16.62 18.48 -7.32
N PHE A 630 -17.40 18.39 -6.24
CA PHE A 630 -18.72 19.00 -6.10
C PHE A 630 -18.82 19.82 -4.83
N ALA A 631 -19.86 20.66 -4.76
CA ALA A 631 -20.17 21.48 -3.59
C ALA A 631 -20.21 20.69 -2.27
N ASP A 632 -19.20 20.90 -1.44
CA ASP A 632 -18.96 20.25 -0.17
C ASP A 632 -19.29 21.15 1.03
N ASN A 633 -19.56 20.52 2.17
CA ASN A 633 -19.79 21.20 3.44
C ASN A 633 -18.92 20.57 4.52
N ILE A 634 -17.80 21.20 4.84
CA ILE A 634 -16.82 20.69 5.80
C ILE A 634 -16.80 21.62 7.02
N ASN A 635 -17.15 21.09 8.18
CA ASN A 635 -17.28 21.86 9.40
C ASN A 635 -16.45 21.26 10.54
N ALA A 636 -15.27 21.84 10.76
CA ALA A 636 -14.31 21.55 11.81
C ALA A 636 -14.46 22.45 13.06
N SER A 637 -15.53 23.24 13.21
CA SER A 637 -15.68 24.20 14.33
C SER A 637 -15.60 23.64 15.77
N ASN A 638 -15.62 22.32 15.94
CA ASN A 638 -15.45 21.67 17.25
C ASN A 638 -14.04 21.08 17.46
N THR A 639 -13.11 21.24 16.52
CA THR A 639 -11.70 20.88 16.70
C THR A 639 -10.97 21.95 17.51
N THR A 640 -9.94 21.51 18.22
CA THR A 640 -9.08 22.32 19.09
C THR A 640 -7.61 22.26 18.68
N THR A 641 -7.26 21.33 17.81
CA THR A 641 -6.01 21.18 17.07
C THR A 641 -6.18 21.73 15.65
N GLY A 642 -5.07 21.94 14.94
CA GLY A 642 -5.10 22.40 13.55
C GLY A 642 -5.62 21.30 12.62
N THR A 643 -6.37 21.70 11.60
CA THR A 643 -6.94 20.83 10.58
C THR A 643 -6.49 21.26 9.19
N GLU A 644 -6.26 20.29 8.31
CA GLU A 644 -5.98 20.55 6.89
C GLU A 644 -7.22 20.16 6.07
N ILE A 645 -7.81 21.13 5.38
CA ILE A 645 -9.00 20.90 4.56
C ILE A 645 -8.73 21.39 3.15
N ASN A 646 -8.86 20.50 2.17
CA ASN A 646 -8.87 20.83 0.76
C ASN A 646 -10.24 20.45 0.18
N ALA A 647 -11.10 21.43 -0.09
CA ALA A 647 -12.46 21.14 -0.56
C ALA A 647 -12.53 20.72 -2.03
N GLY A 648 -11.49 20.99 -2.84
CA GLY A 648 -11.41 20.51 -4.21
C GLY A 648 -12.07 21.44 -5.22
N ALA A 649 -13.06 20.96 -5.95
CA ALA A 649 -13.82 21.79 -6.88
C ALA A 649 -15.27 21.80 -6.44
N GLY A 650 -16.00 22.88 -6.66
CA GLY A 650 -17.34 22.96 -6.11
C GLY A 650 -17.77 24.39 -5.86
N ASN A 651 -18.52 24.56 -4.80
CA ASN A 651 -18.98 25.86 -4.30
C ASN A 651 -19.10 25.58 -2.82
N ASP A 652 -17.95 25.58 -2.17
CA ASP A 652 -17.72 24.82 -0.97
C ASP A 652 -17.94 25.69 0.26
N THR A 653 -18.32 25.06 1.35
CA THR A 653 -18.43 25.73 2.64
C THR A 653 -17.50 25.06 3.63
N ILE A 654 -16.47 25.79 4.04
CA ILE A 654 -15.44 25.32 4.96
C ILE A 654 -15.52 26.15 6.25
N VAL A 655 -15.48 25.48 7.39
CA VAL A 655 -15.38 26.12 8.71
C VAL A 655 -14.27 25.43 9.49
N GLY A 656 -13.18 26.13 9.77
CA GLY A 656 -12.09 25.69 10.64
C GLY A 656 -12.43 25.71 12.13
N GLY A 657 -11.46 25.32 12.94
CA GLY A 657 -11.56 25.06 14.37
C GLY A 657 -11.00 26.16 15.26
N ALA A 658 -10.30 25.78 16.33
CA ALA A 658 -9.61 26.68 17.26
C ALA A 658 -8.07 26.48 17.25
N GLY A 659 -7.54 25.79 16.23
CA GLY A 659 -6.12 25.49 16.00
C GLY A 659 -5.50 26.39 14.93
N SER A 660 -4.34 26.01 14.40
CA SER A 660 -3.80 26.63 13.16
C SER A 660 -4.28 25.80 11.99
N ASP A 661 -5.29 26.29 11.30
CA ASP A 661 -5.95 25.56 10.23
C ASP A 661 -5.37 25.93 8.86
N THR A 662 -5.31 24.98 7.94
CA THR A 662 -4.96 25.22 6.54
C THR A 662 -6.16 24.86 5.68
N LEU A 663 -6.83 25.86 5.12
CA LEU A 663 -8.10 25.71 4.42
C LEU A 663 -7.97 26.14 2.95
N TYR A 664 -8.27 25.24 2.03
CA TYR A 664 -8.31 25.49 0.58
C TYR A 664 -9.73 25.30 0.04
N GLY A 665 -10.30 26.36 -0.56
CA GLY A 665 -11.57 26.31 -1.30
C GLY A 665 -11.41 25.58 -2.62
N GLY A 666 -10.49 26.04 -3.47
CA GLY A 666 -10.11 25.38 -4.71
C GLY A 666 -10.80 26.01 -5.92
N LEU A 667 -11.61 25.26 -6.66
CA LEU A 667 -12.33 25.81 -7.82
C LEU A 667 -13.80 26.09 -7.50
N GLY A 668 -14.27 27.28 -7.85
CA GLY A 668 -15.67 27.71 -7.74
C GLY A 668 -15.86 28.77 -6.67
N ASP A 669 -17.10 29.26 -6.47
CA ASP A 669 -17.32 30.34 -5.50
C ASP A 669 -17.50 29.75 -4.09
N ASP A 670 -16.48 29.90 -3.24
CA ASP A 670 -16.36 29.23 -1.95
C ASP A 670 -16.67 30.16 -0.77
N SER A 671 -16.93 29.55 0.38
CA SER A 671 -17.22 30.22 1.65
C SER A 671 -16.40 29.61 2.77
N ILE A 672 -15.32 30.29 3.14
CA ILE A 672 -14.32 29.84 4.09
C ILE A 672 -14.40 30.66 5.37
N TYR A 673 -14.48 29.99 6.51
CA TYR A 673 -14.43 30.59 7.84
C TYR A 673 -13.28 29.97 8.61
N GLY A 674 -12.27 30.74 9.02
CA GLY A 674 -11.10 30.24 9.76
C GLY A 674 -11.47 29.57 11.08
N GLY A 675 -12.50 30.08 11.75
CA GLY A 675 -13.06 29.45 12.95
C GLY A 675 -13.12 30.42 14.13
N THR A 676 -13.19 29.88 15.35
CA THR A 676 -13.20 30.72 16.56
C THR A 676 -12.18 30.21 17.56
N GLY A 677 -11.13 30.97 17.83
CA GLY A 677 -10.04 30.52 18.69
C GLY A 677 -9.17 31.65 19.22
N THR A 678 -8.22 31.29 20.09
CA THR A 678 -7.06 32.11 20.47
C THR A 678 -5.85 31.19 20.53
N GLY A 679 -4.83 31.42 19.73
CA GLY A 679 -3.58 30.66 19.69
C GLY A 679 -3.25 29.90 18.40
N GLY A 680 -3.89 30.17 17.26
CA GLY A 680 -3.56 29.56 15.96
C GLY A 680 -3.29 30.60 14.87
N TYR A 681 -2.42 30.31 13.89
CA TYR A 681 -2.29 31.15 12.69
C TYR A 681 -2.95 30.36 11.55
N ASP A 682 -4.06 30.86 11.00
CA ASP A 682 -4.75 30.17 9.91
C ASP A 682 -4.18 30.58 8.54
N ASP A 683 -4.04 29.60 7.66
CA ASP A 683 -3.70 29.79 6.25
C ASP A 683 -4.96 29.49 5.41
N LEU A 684 -5.56 30.53 4.83
CA LEU A 684 -6.84 30.48 4.12
C LEU A 684 -6.68 30.81 2.64
N TYR A 685 -7.12 29.93 1.76
CA TYR A 685 -6.99 30.09 0.31
C TYR A 685 -8.35 29.90 -0.36
N GLY A 686 -8.86 30.93 -1.04
CA GLY A 686 -10.10 30.88 -1.83
C GLY A 686 -9.91 30.01 -3.07
N GLY A 687 -9.05 30.45 -3.99
CA GLY A 687 -8.73 29.73 -5.22
C GLY A 687 -9.30 30.43 -6.45
N ASP A 688 -9.82 29.68 -7.43
CA ASP A 688 -10.49 30.27 -8.60
C ASP A 688 -11.99 30.44 -8.29
N GLY A 689 -12.52 31.64 -8.13
CA GLY A 689 -13.87 31.81 -7.62
C GLY A 689 -14.20 33.25 -7.30
N ASN A 690 -15.45 33.56 -6.96
CA ASN A 690 -15.75 34.78 -6.20
C ASN A 690 -15.97 34.37 -4.75
N ASP A 691 -14.89 34.31 -4.01
CA ASP A 691 -14.80 33.66 -2.73
C ASP A 691 -15.17 34.59 -1.59
N LYS A 692 -15.66 34.00 -0.50
CA LYS A 692 -15.93 34.70 0.75
C LYS A 692 -15.10 34.10 1.85
N ILE A 693 -14.12 34.85 2.32
CA ILE A 693 -13.19 34.38 3.34
C ILE A 693 -13.34 35.24 4.60
N HIS A 694 -13.50 34.56 5.73
CA HIS A 694 -13.64 35.17 7.04
C HIS A 694 -12.65 34.50 8.01
N SER A 695 -11.50 35.12 8.30
CA SER A 695 -10.55 34.50 9.25
C SER A 695 -11.13 34.48 10.67
N SER A 696 -11.86 35.54 11.04
CA SER A 696 -12.83 35.60 12.14
C SER A 696 -12.33 35.42 13.59
N ASP A 697 -11.03 35.19 13.80
CA ASP A 697 -10.43 35.09 15.12
C ASP A 697 -9.64 36.37 15.52
N SER A 698 -8.82 36.25 16.57
CA SER A 698 -8.00 37.36 17.09
C SER A 698 -6.50 37.15 16.88
N ASP A 699 -6.15 36.11 16.12
CA ASP A 699 -4.77 35.77 15.81
C ASP A 699 -4.41 36.35 14.43
N GLY A 700 -3.13 36.35 14.09
CA GLY A 700 -2.72 36.86 12.78
C GLY A 700 -2.86 35.77 11.73
N ASN A 701 -3.61 36.03 10.66
CA ASN A 701 -3.87 35.02 9.64
C ASN A 701 -3.23 35.38 8.31
N TYR A 702 -2.98 34.38 7.49
CA TYR A 702 -2.64 34.55 6.09
C TYR A 702 -3.86 34.18 5.24
N THR A 703 -4.35 35.11 4.44
CA THR A 703 -5.50 34.90 3.57
C THR A 703 -5.19 35.31 2.14
N PHE A 704 -5.51 34.44 1.20
CA PHE A 704 -5.40 34.70 -0.23
C PHE A 704 -6.74 34.42 -0.92
N GLY A 705 -7.33 35.43 -1.56
CA GLY A 705 -8.56 35.32 -2.34
C GLY A 705 -8.35 34.42 -3.56
N GLY A 706 -7.42 34.80 -4.43
CA GLY A 706 -7.06 34.03 -5.62
C GLY A 706 -7.54 34.71 -6.89
N ALA A 707 -8.29 34.03 -7.74
CA ALA A 707 -8.76 34.55 -9.01
C ALA A 707 -10.29 34.71 -9.02
N GLY A 708 -10.76 35.95 -9.09
CA GLY A 708 -12.14 36.36 -9.24
C GLY A 708 -12.42 37.56 -8.33
N ASN A 709 -13.69 37.88 -8.04
CA ASN A 709 -13.99 39.07 -7.23
C ASN A 709 -14.29 38.62 -5.80
N ASP A 710 -13.26 38.64 -4.98
CA ASP A 710 -13.28 38.04 -3.65
C ASP A 710 -13.71 39.04 -2.60
N THR A 711 -14.23 38.51 -1.49
CA THR A 711 -14.56 39.31 -0.31
C THR A 711 -13.89 38.69 0.91
N VAL A 712 -12.90 39.39 1.45
CA VAL A 712 -12.08 38.90 2.57
C VAL A 712 -12.24 39.79 3.80
N TYR A 713 -12.39 39.15 4.96
CA TYR A 713 -12.42 39.79 6.28
C TYR A 713 -11.28 39.22 7.15
N GLY A 714 -10.24 40.02 7.40
CA GLY A 714 -9.05 39.67 8.19
C GLY A 714 -9.41 39.40 9.65
N GLY A 715 -10.01 40.35 10.35
CA GLY A 715 -10.52 40.12 11.70
C GLY A 715 -10.02 41.15 12.70
N SER A 716 -9.46 40.70 13.81
CA SER A 716 -8.96 41.59 14.89
C SER A 716 -7.49 41.37 15.23
N GLY A 717 -6.82 40.49 14.47
CA GLY A 717 -5.44 40.07 14.68
C GLY A 717 -4.45 40.96 13.95
N PHE A 718 -3.28 40.44 13.56
CA PHE A 718 -2.38 41.10 12.60
C PHE A 718 -2.46 40.28 11.33
N ASP A 719 -3.26 40.71 10.37
CA ASP A 719 -3.62 39.88 9.23
C ASP A 719 -2.78 40.23 8.00
N SER A 720 -2.46 39.22 7.20
CA SER A 720 -1.89 39.36 5.86
C SER A 720 -2.94 38.90 4.86
N VAL A 721 -3.55 39.84 4.15
CA VAL A 721 -4.64 39.58 3.21
C VAL A 721 -4.24 40.00 1.81
N GLU A 722 -4.39 39.08 0.86
CA GLU A 722 -4.15 39.30 -0.56
C GLU A 722 -5.43 38.95 -1.35
N GLY A 723 -5.90 39.89 -2.19
CA GLY A 723 -7.08 39.74 -3.04
C GLY A 723 -6.77 38.83 -4.24
N GLY A 724 -5.88 39.30 -5.11
CA GLY A 724 -5.37 38.54 -6.24
C GLY A 724 -5.86 39.09 -7.58
N ASP A 725 -6.33 38.22 -8.48
CA ASP A 725 -6.83 38.61 -9.79
C ASP A 725 -8.35 38.91 -9.74
N GLY A 726 -8.76 40.18 -9.71
CA GLY A 726 -10.15 40.60 -9.87
C GLY A 726 -10.47 41.88 -9.12
N ASN A 727 -11.75 42.21 -8.94
CA ASN A 727 -12.13 43.43 -8.20
C ASN A 727 -12.53 43.04 -6.78
N ASP A 728 -11.57 43.08 -5.88
CA ASP A 728 -11.69 42.49 -4.57
C ASP A 728 -12.19 43.48 -3.52
N VAL A 729 -12.75 42.93 -2.46
CA VAL A 729 -13.22 43.69 -1.30
C VAL A 729 -12.54 43.15 -0.06
N LEU A 730 -11.55 43.90 0.44
CA LEU A 730 -10.70 43.49 1.55
C LEU A 730 -10.96 44.36 2.78
N TYR A 731 -11.19 43.72 3.93
CA TYR A 731 -11.34 44.40 5.21
C TYR A 731 -10.28 43.84 6.18
N GLY A 732 -9.31 44.66 6.61
CA GLY A 732 -8.30 44.27 7.63
C GLY A 732 -8.96 44.08 8.99
N GLY A 733 -9.66 45.14 9.45
CA GLY A 733 -10.51 45.09 10.63
C GLY A 733 -9.86 45.81 11.80
N GLY A 734 -9.33 45.09 12.78
CA GLY A 734 -8.49 45.68 13.81
C GLY A 734 -7.15 44.96 13.83
N GLY A 735 -6.05 45.65 14.10
CA GLY A 735 -4.78 44.99 13.91
C GLY A 735 -3.65 45.92 13.59
N GLY A 736 -2.90 45.59 12.55
CA GLY A 736 -1.87 46.44 11.97
C GLY A 736 -1.51 45.78 10.65
N ASP A 737 -2.49 45.72 9.77
CA ASP A 737 -2.62 44.64 8.80
C ASP A 737 -1.80 44.92 7.53
N ILE A 738 -1.51 43.87 6.76
CA ILE A 738 -0.92 43.97 5.44
C ILE A 738 -1.99 43.57 4.43
N LEU A 739 -2.45 44.51 3.62
CA LEU A 739 -3.52 44.29 2.64
C LEU A 739 -3.00 44.56 1.23
N THR A 740 -3.23 43.62 0.31
CA THR A 740 -2.80 43.73 -1.11
C THR A 740 -3.98 43.43 -2.03
N GLY A 741 -4.35 44.35 -2.92
CA GLY A 741 -5.42 44.15 -3.91
C GLY A 741 -4.98 43.36 -5.14
N ASP A 742 -3.78 43.66 -5.64
CA ASP A 742 -3.18 43.08 -6.86
C ASP A 742 -3.81 43.55 -8.18
N GLN A 743 -4.56 42.74 -8.93
CA GLN A 743 -5.03 43.09 -10.28
C GLN A 743 -6.53 43.34 -10.31
N GLY A 744 -6.96 44.60 -10.43
CA GLY A 744 -8.34 44.98 -10.71
C GLY A 744 -8.72 46.24 -9.96
N ASP A 745 -9.99 46.66 -10.05
CA ASP A 745 -10.46 47.87 -9.35
C ASP A 745 -10.87 47.48 -7.91
N ASP A 746 -9.94 47.54 -6.96
CA ASP A 746 -10.11 46.97 -5.61
C ASP A 746 -10.72 47.94 -4.61
N THR A 747 -11.38 47.40 -3.58
CA THR A 747 -11.88 48.15 -2.42
C THR A 747 -11.26 47.63 -1.14
N ILE A 748 -10.37 48.42 -0.54
CA ILE A 748 -9.62 48.01 0.66
C ILE A 748 -9.94 48.97 1.83
N ASP A 749 -10.27 48.39 2.98
CA ASP A 749 -10.49 49.08 4.25
C ASP A 749 -9.57 48.46 5.33
N GLY A 750 -8.52 49.18 5.74
CA GLY A 750 -7.56 48.75 6.77
C GLY A 750 -8.21 48.59 8.13
N GLY A 751 -8.97 49.61 8.54
CA GLY A 751 -9.76 49.60 9.77
C GLY A 751 -9.03 50.27 10.92
N ALA A 752 -8.60 49.53 11.93
CA ALA A 752 -7.97 50.09 13.12
C ALA A 752 -6.57 49.50 13.33
N GLY A 753 -5.62 50.34 13.72
CA GLY A 753 -4.22 49.96 13.84
C GLY A 753 -3.38 50.57 12.73
N ASN A 754 -2.09 50.26 12.74
CA ASN A 754 -1.15 50.83 11.77
C ASN A 754 -1.00 49.88 10.58
N ASP A 755 -1.70 50.17 9.51
CA ASP A 755 -1.88 49.26 8.38
C ASP A 755 -0.90 49.58 7.23
N VAL A 756 -0.60 48.56 6.43
CA VAL A 756 0.15 48.67 5.18
C VAL A 756 -0.73 48.18 4.04
N ILE A 757 -1.13 49.09 3.16
CA ILE A 757 -2.05 48.81 2.05
C ILE A 757 -1.33 48.98 0.72
N PHE A 758 -1.47 47.99 -0.16
CA PHE A 758 -1.07 48.02 -1.55
C PHE A 758 -2.32 47.84 -2.43
N GLY A 759 -2.69 48.85 -3.21
CA GLY A 759 -3.82 48.78 -4.15
C GLY A 759 -3.50 47.81 -5.28
N GLY A 760 -2.53 48.15 -6.12
CA GLY A 760 -2.04 47.26 -7.18
C GLY A 760 -2.23 47.89 -8.55
N GLU A 761 -2.71 47.13 -9.54
CA GLU A 761 -3.06 47.63 -10.87
C GLU A 761 -4.59 47.74 -11.00
N GLY A 762 -5.11 48.94 -11.20
CA GLY A 762 -6.54 49.21 -11.36
C GLY A 762 -6.93 50.53 -10.72
N ASN A 763 -8.21 50.88 -10.70
CA ASN A 763 -8.67 52.12 -10.08
C ASN A 763 -9.20 51.81 -8.68
N ASP A 764 -8.34 51.94 -7.69
CA ASP A 764 -8.60 51.40 -6.36
C ASP A 764 -9.30 52.40 -5.44
N SER A 765 -10.04 51.87 -4.48
CA SER A 765 -10.71 52.60 -3.42
C SER A 765 -10.12 52.16 -2.07
N LEU A 766 -9.12 52.90 -1.59
CA LEU A 766 -8.31 52.56 -0.43
C LEU A 766 -8.64 53.46 0.75
N THR A 767 -9.00 52.88 1.89
CA THR A 767 -9.20 53.56 3.17
C THR A 767 -8.33 52.89 4.23
N ALA A 768 -7.36 53.61 4.80
CA ALA A 768 -6.48 53.01 5.81
C ALA A 768 -7.18 52.90 7.17
N GLY A 769 -7.76 54.00 7.66
CA GLY A 769 -8.63 53.97 8.83
C GLY A 769 -8.03 54.71 10.01
N ALA A 770 -7.75 54.04 11.12
CA ALA A 770 -7.26 54.69 12.34
C ALA A 770 -5.92 54.12 12.79
N GLY A 771 -4.84 54.88 12.63
CA GLY A 771 -3.48 54.49 12.96
C GLY A 771 -2.49 55.35 12.19
N ASP A 772 -1.19 55.11 12.37
CA ASP A 772 -0.20 55.72 11.48
C ASP A 772 0.05 54.77 10.30
N ASP A 773 -0.61 55.02 9.17
CA ASP A 773 -0.74 54.06 8.08
C ASP A 773 0.22 54.31 6.91
N VAL A 774 0.44 53.28 6.08
CA VAL A 774 1.19 53.37 4.83
C VAL A 774 0.33 52.81 3.69
N VAL A 775 0.00 53.64 2.70
CA VAL A 775 -0.83 53.24 1.55
C VAL A 775 -0.13 53.54 0.23
N LEU A 776 -0.03 52.53 -0.63
CA LEU A 776 0.45 52.62 -2.00
C LEU A 776 -0.73 52.33 -2.93
N GLY A 777 -1.16 53.32 -3.73
CA GLY A 777 -2.23 53.20 -4.72
C GLY A 777 -1.86 52.20 -5.81
N GLY A 778 -0.67 52.38 -6.40
CA GLY A 778 -0.19 51.52 -7.48
C GLY A 778 -0.47 52.13 -8.85
N GLY A 779 -0.82 51.32 -9.84
CA GLY A 779 -1.09 51.79 -11.20
C GLY A 779 -2.58 51.98 -11.45
N GLY A 780 -3.03 53.19 -11.80
CA GLY A 780 -4.41 53.43 -12.22
C GLY A 780 -4.93 54.81 -11.84
N ASN A 781 -6.15 54.93 -11.31
CA ASN A 781 -6.63 56.25 -10.86
C ASN A 781 -7.30 56.05 -9.50
N ASP A 782 -6.52 56.19 -8.46
CA ASP A 782 -6.88 55.65 -7.16
C ASP A 782 -7.54 56.71 -6.29
N THR A 783 -8.42 56.27 -5.40
CA THR A 783 -8.99 57.10 -4.35
C THR A 783 -8.45 56.59 -3.02
N VAL A 784 -7.55 57.36 -2.43
CA VAL A 784 -6.83 56.99 -1.21
C VAL A 784 -7.22 57.91 -0.06
N SER A 785 -7.58 57.33 1.08
CA SER A 785 -7.87 58.04 2.33
C SER A 785 -7.03 57.45 3.47
N GLY A 786 -6.24 58.28 4.15
CA GLY A 786 -5.47 57.87 5.33
C GLY A 786 -6.40 57.65 6.53
N GLY A 787 -7.07 58.70 6.98
CA GLY A 787 -8.05 58.60 8.06
C GLY A 787 -7.56 59.30 9.32
N ASP A 788 -7.57 58.66 10.48
CA ASP A 788 -7.09 59.25 11.73
C ASP A 788 -5.66 58.77 12.02
N GLY A 789 -4.68 59.67 12.13
CA GLY A 789 -3.29 59.35 12.48
C GLY A 789 -2.30 60.03 11.53
N ALA A 790 -1.00 59.74 11.64
CA ALA A 790 0.02 60.36 10.78
C ALA A 790 0.39 59.46 9.61
N ASP A 791 -0.28 59.66 8.48
CA ASP A 791 -0.30 58.69 7.38
C ASP A 791 0.74 58.98 6.29
N GLN A 792 1.15 57.95 5.56
CA GLN A 792 1.97 58.05 4.36
C GLN A 792 1.22 57.48 3.16
N LEU A 793 0.77 58.37 2.26
CA LEU A 793 -0.03 58.01 1.09
C LEU A 793 0.76 58.26 -0.20
N PHE A 794 0.85 57.24 -1.05
CA PHE A 794 1.51 57.27 -2.36
C PHE A 794 0.49 56.93 -3.44
N GLY A 795 0.19 57.84 -4.38
CA GLY A 795 -0.68 57.56 -5.53
C GLY A 795 0.02 56.71 -6.59
N GLU A 796 1.33 56.91 -6.75
CA GLU A 796 2.19 56.24 -7.73
C GLU A 796 1.80 56.51 -9.19
N GLY A 797 0.82 55.80 -9.75
CA GLY A 797 0.72 55.51 -11.16
C GLY A 797 -0.58 55.92 -11.84
N GLY A 798 -1.11 57.12 -11.66
CA GLY A 798 -2.00 57.72 -12.66
C GLY A 798 -2.65 58.99 -12.15
N ASN A 799 -3.98 59.15 -12.23
CA ASN A 799 -4.60 60.40 -11.75
C ASN A 799 -5.31 60.17 -10.44
N ASP A 800 -4.58 60.39 -9.35
CA ASP A 800 -4.95 59.87 -8.05
C ASP A 800 -5.61 60.95 -7.19
N ARG A 801 -6.47 60.54 -6.27
CA ARG A 801 -7.09 61.40 -5.27
C ARG A 801 -6.67 60.96 -3.88
N LEU A 802 -5.81 61.76 -3.25
CA LEU A 802 -5.27 61.48 -1.92
C LEU A 802 -5.90 62.41 -0.87
N THR A 803 -6.42 61.84 0.20
CA THR A 803 -6.97 62.57 1.37
C THR A 803 -6.23 62.08 2.61
N GLY A 804 -5.41 62.93 3.23
CA GLY A 804 -4.67 62.57 4.44
C GLY A 804 -5.62 62.15 5.57
N GLY A 805 -6.51 63.07 5.96
CA GLY A 805 -7.45 62.82 7.03
C GLY A 805 -7.08 63.69 8.22
N ALA A 806 -7.24 63.21 9.46
CA ALA A 806 -6.88 63.91 10.68
C ALA A 806 -5.51 63.47 11.20
N GLY A 807 -4.53 64.36 11.18
CA GLY A 807 -3.19 64.07 11.64
C GLY A 807 -2.15 65.02 11.05
N SER A 808 -1.03 64.48 10.58
CA SER A 808 -0.01 65.28 9.90
C SER A 808 0.62 64.39 8.86
N ASP A 809 0.03 64.41 7.69
CA ASP A 809 0.17 63.33 6.73
C ASP A 809 1.24 63.65 5.69
N THR A 810 1.81 62.63 5.08
CA THR A 810 2.75 62.75 3.95
C THR A 810 2.09 62.19 2.71
N LEU A 811 1.86 63.04 1.72
CA LEU A 811 1.16 62.73 0.48
C LEU A 811 2.11 62.83 -0.71
N THR A 812 2.17 61.80 -1.54
CA THR A 812 2.99 61.76 -2.77
C THR A 812 2.09 61.36 -3.92
N GLY A 813 1.89 62.23 -4.89
CA GLY A 813 0.97 61.98 -6.01
C GLY A 813 1.51 60.95 -6.99
N GLY A 814 2.78 61.09 -7.38
CA GLY A 814 3.41 60.23 -8.37
C GLY A 814 3.21 60.77 -9.79
N ALA A 815 2.77 59.90 -10.69
CA ALA A 815 2.76 60.13 -12.13
C ALA A 815 1.34 60.29 -12.70
N GLY A 816 0.83 61.51 -12.75
CA GLY A 816 -0.32 61.87 -13.59
C GLY A 816 -0.87 63.22 -13.18
N GLN A 817 -2.19 63.38 -13.10
CA GLN A 817 -2.85 64.62 -12.66
C GLN A 817 -3.51 64.38 -11.31
N ASP A 818 -2.78 64.64 -10.24
CA ASP A 818 -3.19 64.20 -8.91
C ASP A 818 -4.01 65.28 -8.19
N THR A 819 -4.87 64.84 -7.29
CA THR A 819 -5.74 65.69 -6.48
C THR A 819 -5.53 65.41 -5.00
N PHE A 820 -4.89 66.36 -4.30
CA PHE A 820 -4.73 66.31 -2.85
C PHE A 820 -5.92 67.02 -2.20
N ALA A 821 -6.80 66.24 -1.57
CA ALA A 821 -8.00 66.73 -0.93
C ALA A 821 -7.75 67.07 0.54
N LEU A 822 -8.09 68.31 0.92
CA LEU A 822 -7.88 68.79 2.28
C LEU A 822 -9.17 68.74 3.08
N ALA A 823 -9.08 68.13 4.26
CA ALA A 823 -10.19 67.99 5.19
C ALA A 823 -10.19 69.12 6.25
N GLN A 824 -11.36 69.39 6.84
CA GLN A 824 -11.48 70.40 7.88
C GLN A 824 -10.89 69.86 9.19
N SER A 825 -9.81 70.49 9.68
CA SER A 825 -9.04 69.99 10.85
C SER A 825 -8.23 68.73 10.53
N GLY A 826 -7.79 68.60 9.28
CA GLY A 826 -6.92 67.52 8.84
C GLY A 826 -5.49 67.64 9.35
N GLY A 827 -5.04 68.86 9.65
CA GLY A 827 -3.82 69.11 10.40
C GLY A 827 -2.72 69.74 9.55
N ALA A 828 -1.52 69.16 9.58
CA ALA A 828 -0.33 69.74 8.95
C ALA A 828 0.30 68.79 7.94
N ASP A 829 -0.33 68.72 6.78
CA ASP A 829 0.00 67.77 5.73
C ASP A 829 1.19 68.25 4.89
N THR A 830 1.96 67.31 4.33
CA THR A 830 3.09 67.55 3.45
C THR A 830 2.89 66.85 2.12
N VAL A 831 2.78 67.60 1.03
CA VAL A 831 2.82 67.06 -0.33
C VAL A 831 4.26 67.09 -0.83
N THR A 832 4.81 65.94 -1.21
CA THR A 832 6.25 65.78 -1.46
C THR A 832 6.69 66.11 -2.90
N ASP A 833 5.78 66.02 -3.86
CA ASP A 833 6.11 66.02 -5.30
C ASP A 833 5.19 66.89 -6.19
N PHE A 834 4.34 67.74 -5.61
CA PHE A 834 3.35 68.57 -6.30
C PHE A 834 3.85 69.20 -7.63
N ASP A 835 3.29 68.78 -8.77
CA ASP A 835 3.67 69.22 -10.10
C ASP A 835 3.04 70.57 -10.48
N MET A 836 3.87 71.60 -10.41
CA MET A 836 3.54 72.97 -10.82
C MET A 836 3.54 73.19 -12.34
N THR A 837 3.82 72.18 -13.18
CA THR A 837 3.72 72.31 -14.64
C THR A 837 2.28 72.56 -15.06
N LEU A 838 2.08 73.34 -16.12
CA LEU A 838 0.72 73.76 -16.50
C LEU A 838 0.15 72.87 -17.62
N ASP A 839 -0.92 72.13 -17.35
CA ASP A 839 -1.80 71.58 -18.38
C ASP A 839 -3.10 72.37 -18.47
N GLN A 840 -3.48 72.75 -19.70
CA GLN A 840 -4.71 73.49 -20.01
C GLN A 840 -4.99 74.78 -19.21
N GLY A 841 -4.00 75.30 -18.48
CA GLY A 841 -4.10 76.51 -17.66
C GLY A 841 -4.25 76.25 -16.15
N HIS A 842 -4.29 75.00 -15.72
CA HIS A 842 -4.16 74.55 -14.34
C HIS A 842 -2.78 73.92 -14.14
N THR A 843 -2.31 73.80 -12.90
CA THR A 843 -1.19 72.90 -12.59
C THR A 843 -1.60 71.46 -12.88
N VAL A 844 -0.63 70.58 -13.14
CA VAL A 844 -0.89 69.16 -13.38
C VAL A 844 -1.54 68.55 -12.15
N ASP A 845 -0.98 68.85 -10.97
CA ASP A 845 -1.59 68.47 -9.69
C ASP A 845 -2.49 69.58 -9.15
N GLN A 846 -3.52 69.21 -8.41
CA GLN A 846 -4.53 70.11 -7.86
C GLN A 846 -4.69 69.93 -6.35
N LEU A 847 -5.01 71.01 -5.65
CA LEU A 847 -5.52 70.98 -4.28
C LEU A 847 -7.05 71.07 -4.31
N ASP A 848 -7.73 70.05 -3.77
CA ASP A 848 -9.16 70.08 -3.55
C ASP A 848 -9.50 70.62 -2.16
N VAL A 849 -9.86 71.90 -2.12
CA VAL A 849 -10.28 72.62 -0.90
C VAL A 849 -11.80 72.74 -0.80
N SER A 850 -12.55 71.93 -1.55
CA SER A 850 -14.00 72.08 -1.67
C SER A 850 -14.75 71.77 -0.38
N ASP A 851 -14.13 71.08 0.58
CA ASP A 851 -14.68 70.77 1.90
C ASP A 851 -14.26 71.73 3.01
N LEU A 852 -13.22 72.53 2.79
CA LEU A 852 -12.79 73.56 3.74
C LEU A 852 -13.83 74.69 3.85
N ARG A 853 -14.05 75.16 5.07
CA ARG A 853 -14.96 76.27 5.38
C ARG A 853 -14.23 77.36 6.17
N THR A 854 -14.68 78.60 5.99
CA THR A 854 -14.31 79.70 6.88
C THR A 854 -15.05 79.58 8.22
N LEU A 855 -14.62 80.33 9.25
CA LEU A 855 -15.34 80.50 10.52
C LEU A 855 -16.83 80.89 10.35
N SER A 856 -17.22 81.47 9.21
CA SER A 856 -18.61 81.82 8.88
C SER A 856 -19.39 80.74 8.12
N GLY A 857 -18.77 79.59 7.83
CA GLY A 857 -19.36 78.48 7.08
C GLY A 857 -19.33 78.66 5.55
N ASP A 858 -18.69 79.71 5.03
CA ASP A 858 -18.54 79.92 3.58
C ASP A 858 -17.39 79.05 3.02
N PRO A 859 -17.49 78.51 1.79
CA PRO A 859 -16.39 77.79 1.14
C PRO A 859 -15.14 78.64 0.98
N VAL A 860 -13.97 78.03 1.22
CA VAL A 860 -12.65 78.67 1.13
C VAL A 860 -12.33 79.13 -0.30
N LYS A 861 -11.69 80.29 -0.43
CA LYS A 861 -11.22 80.88 -1.70
C LYS A 861 -9.76 81.30 -1.58
N TRP A 862 -9.12 81.60 -2.72
CA TRP A 862 -7.71 82.03 -2.77
C TRP A 862 -7.35 83.21 -1.84
N ARG A 863 -8.30 84.08 -1.46
CA ARG A 863 -8.04 85.22 -0.55
C ARG A 863 -7.97 84.83 0.92
N ASP A 864 -8.46 83.66 1.26
CA ASP A 864 -8.58 83.18 2.63
C ASP A 864 -7.34 82.34 3.02
N VAL A 865 -6.42 82.13 2.07
CA VAL A 865 -5.16 81.39 2.23
C VAL A 865 -4.01 82.32 2.59
N VAL A 866 -3.24 81.97 3.60
CA VAL A 866 -2.01 82.65 4.00
C VAL A 866 -0.83 81.80 3.56
N VAL A 867 0.07 82.35 2.73
CA VAL A 867 1.29 81.66 2.30
C VAL A 867 2.46 82.09 3.18
N THR A 868 3.18 81.14 3.74
CA THR A 868 4.43 81.33 4.49
C THR A 868 5.49 80.33 4.02
N ASP A 869 6.64 80.28 4.69
CA ASP A 869 7.77 79.41 4.34
C ASP A 869 8.32 78.69 5.58
N THR A 870 8.92 77.51 5.37
CA THR A 870 9.45 76.68 6.46
C THR A 870 10.60 77.32 7.26
N ASN A 871 11.35 78.26 6.69
CA ASN A 871 12.46 78.95 7.39
C ASN A 871 12.08 80.33 7.96
N GLY A 872 10.90 80.84 7.65
CA GLY A 872 10.38 82.15 8.04
C GLY A 872 11.11 83.35 7.42
N ASP A 873 11.89 83.15 6.35
CA ASP A 873 12.70 84.19 5.70
C ASP A 873 12.44 84.35 4.18
N GLY A 874 11.44 83.63 3.66
CA GLY A 874 11.09 83.56 2.24
C GLY A 874 11.90 82.53 1.45
N THR A 875 12.67 81.66 2.12
CA THR A 875 13.41 80.54 1.51
C THR A 875 12.95 79.21 2.12
N GLY A 876 12.92 78.13 1.34
CA GLY A 876 12.37 76.84 1.77
C GLY A 876 11.03 76.52 1.10
N ASP A 877 10.32 75.54 1.65
CA ASP A 877 9.08 75.00 1.10
C ASP A 877 7.88 75.91 1.43
N ALA A 878 6.91 75.98 0.52
CA ALA A 878 5.72 76.80 0.67
C ALA A 878 4.73 76.17 1.66
N ILE A 879 4.28 76.94 2.65
CA ILE A 879 3.24 76.53 3.60
C ILE A 879 1.97 77.33 3.29
N LEU A 880 0.90 76.65 2.88
CA LEU A 880 -0.42 77.25 2.67
C LEU A 880 -1.28 77.00 3.90
N THR A 881 -1.59 78.05 4.64
CA THR A 881 -2.48 78.01 5.80
C THR A 881 -3.88 78.47 5.40
N PHE A 882 -4.87 77.63 5.66
CA PHE A 882 -6.28 77.89 5.41
C PHE A 882 -7.00 78.36 6.70
N PRO A 883 -8.22 78.91 6.60
CA PRO A 883 -9.02 79.26 7.77
C PRO A 883 -9.23 78.06 8.71
N GLU A 884 -9.42 78.35 10.01
CA GLU A 884 -9.57 77.34 11.09
C GLU A 884 -8.31 76.51 11.40
N GLY A 885 -7.17 76.79 10.76
CA GLY A 885 -5.86 76.28 11.18
C GLY A 885 -5.28 75.14 10.34
N GLU A 886 -6.01 74.69 9.32
CA GLU A 886 -5.57 73.68 8.35
C GLU A 886 -4.35 74.15 7.55
N THR A 887 -3.34 73.30 7.37
CA THR A 887 -2.09 73.65 6.69
C THR A 887 -1.61 72.55 5.77
N VAL A 888 -1.16 72.93 4.56
CA VAL A 888 -0.42 72.03 3.66
C VAL A 888 0.94 72.63 3.31
N ILE A 889 1.99 71.80 3.39
CA ILE A 889 3.36 72.08 3.00
C ILE A 889 3.58 71.49 1.61
N LEU A 890 4.07 72.29 0.66
CA LEU A 890 4.42 71.83 -0.68
C LEU A 890 5.94 71.75 -0.80
N GLN A 891 6.47 70.55 -0.62
CA GLN A 891 7.91 70.30 -0.61
C GLN A 891 8.53 70.61 -1.98
N GLY A 892 9.68 71.29 -2.00
CA GLY A 892 10.37 71.68 -3.23
C GLY A 892 9.74 72.86 -3.98
N ILE A 893 8.58 73.35 -3.55
CA ILE A 893 7.90 74.52 -4.14
C ILE A 893 8.16 75.75 -3.28
N SER A 894 8.74 76.80 -3.86
CA SER A 894 8.98 78.04 -3.10
C SER A 894 7.69 78.86 -2.91
N PRO A 895 7.54 79.61 -1.80
CA PRO A 895 6.36 80.46 -1.53
C PRO A 895 5.99 81.39 -2.69
N SER A 896 7.00 81.94 -3.37
CA SER A 896 6.81 82.86 -4.50
C SER A 896 6.12 82.24 -5.72
N GLN A 897 6.15 80.92 -5.87
CA GLN A 897 5.52 80.20 -6.98
C GLN A 897 4.01 80.03 -6.78
N VAL A 898 3.55 80.06 -5.54
CA VAL A 898 2.15 79.81 -5.15
C VAL A 898 1.45 81.08 -4.65
N GLU A 899 2.16 82.20 -4.59
CA GLU A 899 1.61 83.49 -4.18
C GLU A 899 0.68 84.12 -5.25
N GLY A 900 -0.53 84.47 -4.82
CA GLY A 900 -1.46 85.31 -5.57
C GLY A 900 -2.55 84.55 -6.34
N LYS A 901 -3.59 85.30 -6.73
CA LYS A 901 -4.83 84.77 -7.33
C LYS A 901 -4.61 83.80 -8.49
N GLN A 902 -3.65 84.11 -9.37
CA GLN A 902 -3.44 83.28 -10.55
C GLN A 902 -2.88 81.92 -10.14
N ALA A 903 -1.75 81.87 -9.44
CA ALA A 903 -1.12 80.62 -9.01
C ALA A 903 -2.07 79.73 -8.18
N MET A 904 -2.72 80.30 -7.16
CA MET A 904 -3.71 79.57 -6.35
C MET A 904 -4.89 79.04 -7.18
N GLY A 905 -5.37 79.82 -8.15
CA GLY A 905 -6.41 79.39 -9.08
C GLY A 905 -6.00 78.29 -10.06
N GLN A 906 -4.71 78.22 -10.37
CA GLN A 906 -4.14 77.16 -11.21
C GLN A 906 -3.99 75.86 -10.41
N MET A 907 -3.73 75.94 -9.11
CA MET A 907 -3.61 74.82 -8.15
C MET A 907 -4.93 74.32 -7.58
N GLY A 908 -6.07 74.55 -8.24
CA GLY A 908 -7.37 74.05 -7.78
C GLY A 908 -8.10 74.94 -6.76
N ILE A 909 -7.43 75.89 -6.10
CA ILE A 909 -8.07 76.78 -5.12
C ILE A 909 -9.03 77.74 -5.85
N PRO A 910 -10.36 77.69 -5.57
CA PRO A 910 -11.36 78.32 -6.42
C PRO A 910 -11.10 79.79 -6.77
N CYS A 911 -10.81 80.02 -8.06
CA CYS A 911 -10.79 81.33 -8.71
C CYS A 911 -11.94 81.41 -9.71
N PHE A 912 -12.95 82.24 -9.46
CA PHE A 912 -14.09 82.37 -10.39
C PHE A 912 -13.62 82.77 -11.81
N VAL A 913 -14.12 82.10 -12.86
CA VAL A 913 -13.96 82.54 -14.27
C VAL A 913 -15.27 83.13 -14.79
N ALA A 914 -15.14 84.24 -15.53
CA ALA A 914 -16.06 85.36 -15.63
C ALA A 914 -16.21 85.90 -17.09
N GLY A 915 -17.38 86.39 -17.53
CA GLY A 915 -17.42 87.33 -18.68
C GLY A 915 -18.69 87.55 -19.52
N THR A 916 -19.79 86.78 -19.41
CA THR A 916 -20.97 86.97 -20.30
C THR A 916 -21.95 88.00 -19.75
N GLN A 917 -22.19 89.11 -20.45
CA GLN A 917 -23.07 90.20 -19.97
C GLN A 917 -24.56 89.88 -20.15
N ILE A 918 -25.30 89.78 -19.05
CA ILE A 918 -26.76 89.64 -18.95
C ILE A 918 -27.40 90.99 -18.63
N GLN A 919 -28.49 91.33 -19.33
CA GLN A 919 -29.22 92.56 -19.06
C GLN A 919 -30.05 92.46 -17.77
N THR A 920 -29.88 93.40 -16.86
CA THR A 920 -30.67 93.59 -15.64
C THR A 920 -31.45 94.90 -15.72
N PRO A 921 -32.45 95.15 -14.85
CA PRO A 921 -33.18 96.42 -14.82
C PRO A 921 -32.29 97.66 -14.59
N THR A 922 -31.08 97.47 -14.04
CA THR A 922 -30.12 98.53 -13.71
C THR A 922 -28.93 98.61 -14.67
N GLY A 923 -28.83 97.72 -15.65
CA GLY A 923 -27.74 97.72 -16.64
C GLY A 923 -27.23 96.33 -16.99
N TRP A 924 -26.13 96.26 -17.74
CA TRP A 924 -25.47 94.99 -18.09
C TRP A 924 -24.62 94.49 -16.92
N CYS A 925 -24.78 93.22 -16.58
CA CYS A 925 -24.15 92.56 -15.45
C CYS A 925 -23.55 91.24 -15.93
N ALA A 926 -22.37 90.84 -15.46
CA ALA A 926 -21.78 89.57 -15.89
C ALA A 926 -22.53 88.37 -15.27
N VAL A 927 -22.64 87.26 -16.01
CA VAL A 927 -23.52 86.13 -15.64
C VAL A 927 -23.09 85.45 -14.35
N GLU A 928 -21.79 85.44 -14.07
CA GLU A 928 -21.17 84.81 -12.90
C GLU A 928 -21.38 85.58 -11.59
N VAL A 929 -21.76 86.85 -11.64
CA VAL A 929 -22.07 87.65 -10.43
C VAL A 929 -23.56 87.63 -10.08
N LEU A 930 -24.40 87.00 -10.91
CA LEU A 930 -25.82 86.86 -10.67
C LEU A 930 -26.10 85.70 -9.72
N THR A 931 -26.82 85.97 -8.64
CA THR A 931 -27.14 85.02 -7.58
C THR A 931 -28.65 84.83 -7.41
N VAL A 932 -29.04 83.83 -6.63
CA VAL A 932 -30.45 83.59 -6.29
C VAL A 932 -31.01 84.81 -5.55
N GLY A 933 -32.08 85.39 -6.10
CA GLY A 933 -32.69 86.61 -5.60
C GLY A 933 -32.48 87.84 -6.49
N ASP A 934 -31.45 87.85 -7.34
CA ASP A 934 -31.20 88.98 -8.26
C ASP A 934 -32.28 89.10 -9.34
N MET A 935 -32.45 90.31 -9.88
CA MET A 935 -33.43 90.61 -10.92
C MET A 935 -32.75 90.71 -12.29
N VAL A 936 -33.26 89.97 -13.26
CA VAL A 936 -32.84 90.04 -14.66
C VAL A 936 -33.95 90.60 -15.53
N GLN A 937 -33.58 91.31 -16.58
CA GLN A 937 -34.54 91.87 -17.52
C GLN A 937 -34.96 90.78 -18.50
N THR A 938 -36.26 90.49 -18.57
CA THR A 938 -36.83 89.59 -19.59
C THR A 938 -37.69 90.37 -20.58
N GLN A 939 -38.05 89.72 -21.69
CA GLN A 939 -38.99 90.26 -22.68
C GLN A 939 -40.40 90.54 -22.10
N ALA A 940 -40.80 89.85 -21.03
CA ALA A 940 -42.10 90.03 -20.36
C ALA A 940 -42.06 91.00 -19.17
N GLY A 941 -40.88 91.56 -18.85
CA GLY A 941 -40.62 92.41 -17.68
C GLY A 941 -39.51 91.84 -16.78
N PRO A 942 -39.08 92.57 -15.73
CA PRO A 942 -38.09 92.07 -14.78
C PRO A 942 -38.54 90.76 -14.09
N ALA A 943 -37.65 89.76 -14.04
CA ALA A 943 -37.91 88.48 -13.38
C ALA A 943 -36.81 88.15 -12.36
N ARG A 944 -37.16 87.40 -11.32
CA ARG A 944 -36.25 87.03 -10.23
C ARG A 944 -35.57 85.70 -10.55
N ILE A 945 -34.27 85.62 -10.28
CA ILE A 945 -33.50 84.37 -10.27
C ILE A 945 -33.88 83.55 -9.05
N ILE A 946 -34.32 82.31 -9.25
CA ILE A 946 -34.72 81.39 -8.18
C ILE A 946 -33.70 80.27 -7.97
N TRP A 947 -32.87 80.00 -8.97
CA TRP A 947 -31.71 79.12 -8.88
C TRP A 947 -30.67 79.57 -9.93
N ALA A 948 -29.39 79.51 -9.57
CA ALA A 948 -28.27 79.75 -10.48
C ALA A 948 -27.21 78.68 -10.22
N GLY A 949 -26.73 78.02 -11.27
CA GLY A 949 -25.72 76.98 -11.19
C GLY A 949 -24.76 77.07 -12.37
N ALA A 950 -23.60 76.44 -12.26
CA ALA A 950 -22.63 76.42 -13.35
C ALA A 950 -21.95 75.06 -13.46
N ARG A 951 -21.62 74.66 -14.69
CA ARG A 951 -20.86 73.44 -14.99
C ARG A 951 -19.62 73.81 -15.81
N SER A 952 -18.45 73.40 -15.36
CA SER A 952 -17.21 73.50 -16.13
C SER A 952 -16.98 72.20 -16.90
N LEU A 953 -16.42 72.30 -18.11
CA LEU A 953 -15.97 71.15 -18.91
C LEU A 953 -14.50 71.37 -19.30
N SER A 954 -13.66 70.36 -19.08
CA SER A 954 -12.24 70.31 -19.43
C SER A 954 -12.00 69.93 -20.90
N VAL A 955 -10.75 69.92 -21.40
CA VAL A 955 -10.47 69.36 -22.75
C VAL A 955 -10.82 67.88 -22.78
N ALA A 956 -10.52 67.12 -21.71
CA ALA A 956 -10.83 65.70 -21.62
C ALA A 956 -12.35 65.45 -21.70
N ASP A 957 -13.16 66.23 -20.96
CA ASP A 957 -14.62 66.18 -21.05
C ASP A 957 -15.13 66.47 -22.46
N LEU A 958 -14.55 67.49 -23.11
CA LEU A 958 -14.91 67.89 -24.47
C LEU A 958 -14.37 66.94 -25.55
N ALA A 959 -13.40 66.08 -25.22
CA ALA A 959 -12.86 65.02 -26.08
C ALA A 959 -13.67 63.72 -25.94
N ALA A 960 -13.96 63.30 -24.72
CA ALA A 960 -14.82 62.16 -24.39
C ALA A 960 -16.27 62.38 -24.86
N HIS A 961 -16.74 63.63 -24.78
CA HIS A 961 -18.07 64.03 -25.23
C HIS A 961 -17.98 65.18 -26.25
N PRO A 962 -17.58 64.90 -27.51
CA PRO A 962 -17.48 65.92 -28.57
C PRO A 962 -18.78 66.66 -28.81
N THR A 963 -19.88 66.07 -28.33
CA THR A 963 -21.18 66.65 -28.40
C THR A 963 -21.43 67.84 -27.47
N ASP A 964 -20.58 68.09 -26.48
CA ASP A 964 -20.78 69.16 -25.50
C ASP A 964 -19.91 70.40 -25.77
N LYS A 965 -19.17 70.38 -26.89
CA LYS A 965 -18.37 71.50 -27.41
C LYS A 965 -19.21 72.76 -27.65
N PRO A 966 -18.80 73.94 -27.15
CA PRO A 966 -19.59 75.16 -27.25
C PRO A 966 -19.86 75.57 -28.69
N ILE A 967 -20.97 76.26 -28.90
CA ILE A 967 -21.35 76.83 -30.18
C ILE A 967 -20.99 78.31 -30.19
N HIS A 968 -20.15 78.69 -31.13
CA HIS A 968 -19.71 80.05 -31.36
C HIS A 968 -20.64 80.76 -32.35
N PHE A 969 -21.13 81.92 -31.92
CA PHE A 969 -21.85 82.90 -32.73
C PHE A 969 -20.97 84.12 -32.97
N ASP A 970 -20.72 84.45 -34.23
CA ASP A 970 -20.07 85.72 -34.59
C ASP A 970 -20.95 86.91 -34.14
N ALA A 971 -20.36 88.09 -33.92
CA ALA A 971 -21.10 89.29 -33.55
C ALA A 971 -22.18 89.64 -34.60
N GLY A 972 -23.40 89.89 -34.14
CA GLY A 972 -24.55 90.25 -34.97
C GLY A 972 -25.32 89.06 -35.57
N THR A 973 -24.83 87.83 -35.46
CA THR A 973 -25.45 86.64 -36.06
C THR A 973 -26.86 86.37 -35.53
N ILE A 974 -27.07 86.59 -34.22
CA ILE A 974 -28.37 86.37 -33.55
C ILE A 974 -28.84 87.60 -32.77
N GLY A 975 -28.37 88.79 -33.16
CA GLY A 975 -28.65 90.04 -32.44
C GLY A 975 -27.67 90.36 -31.30
N ASN A 976 -26.73 89.44 -31.01
CA ASN A 976 -25.61 89.67 -30.11
C ASN A 976 -24.70 90.82 -30.59
N THR A 977 -24.23 91.67 -29.70
CA THR A 977 -23.36 92.82 -30.00
C THR A 977 -21.87 92.47 -29.98
N THR A 978 -21.50 91.36 -29.33
CA THR A 978 -20.16 90.78 -29.30
C THR A 978 -20.22 89.29 -29.66
N PRO A 979 -19.10 88.66 -30.05
CA PRO A 979 -19.06 87.21 -30.22
C PRO A 979 -19.56 86.50 -28.94
N LEU A 980 -20.34 85.44 -29.12
CA LEU A 980 -21.01 84.74 -28.01
C LEU A 980 -20.76 83.24 -28.11
N LEU A 981 -20.41 82.61 -26.97
CA LEU A 981 -20.30 81.17 -26.82
C LEU A 981 -21.49 80.67 -26.00
N LEU A 982 -22.24 79.72 -26.56
CA LEU A 982 -23.38 79.09 -25.90
C LEU A 982 -23.21 77.58 -25.86
N SER A 983 -23.83 76.92 -24.88
CA SER A 983 -23.84 75.45 -24.86
C SER A 983 -24.64 74.90 -26.06
N PRO A 984 -24.30 73.69 -26.56
CA PRO A 984 -25.03 73.03 -27.65
C PRO A 984 -26.54 72.96 -27.44
N GLN A 985 -26.95 72.80 -26.18
CA GLN A 985 -28.35 72.64 -25.80
C GLN A 985 -29.07 73.96 -25.51
N HIS A 986 -28.33 75.08 -25.36
CA HIS A 986 -28.91 76.40 -25.12
C HIS A 986 -29.77 76.83 -26.31
N ALA A 987 -30.96 77.38 -26.07
CA ALA A 987 -31.85 77.80 -27.14
C ALA A 987 -31.84 79.33 -27.36
N VAL A 988 -31.89 79.71 -28.63
CA VAL A 988 -31.97 81.11 -29.09
C VAL A 988 -33.35 81.33 -29.70
N ALA A 989 -33.96 82.49 -29.43
CA ALA A 989 -35.27 82.83 -29.97
C ALA A 989 -35.15 83.35 -31.41
N LEU A 990 -35.75 82.65 -32.38
CA LEU A 990 -35.75 83.01 -33.81
C LEU A 990 -37.19 83.02 -34.35
N GLN A 991 -37.47 83.92 -35.29
CA GLN A 991 -38.75 83.97 -35.99
C GLN A 991 -38.71 83.10 -37.27
N ARG A 992 -39.70 82.24 -37.44
CA ARG A 992 -39.94 81.48 -38.67
C ARG A 992 -40.44 82.37 -39.81
N PRO A 993 -40.33 81.93 -41.08
CA PRO A 993 -40.90 82.63 -42.23
C PRO A 993 -42.43 82.86 -42.16
N ASP A 994 -43.15 82.07 -41.37
CA ASP A 994 -44.60 82.20 -41.15
C ASP A 994 -44.97 83.21 -40.05
N GLY A 995 -43.97 83.88 -39.45
CA GLY A 995 -44.13 84.89 -38.42
C GLY A 995 -44.09 84.35 -36.98
N ASN A 996 -44.10 83.03 -36.77
CA ASN A 996 -44.08 82.44 -35.43
C ASN A 996 -42.67 82.45 -34.84
N ILE A 997 -42.54 82.84 -33.57
CA ILE A 997 -41.27 82.78 -32.84
C ILE A 997 -41.11 81.40 -32.21
N MET A 998 -39.92 80.82 -32.37
CA MET A 998 -39.55 79.54 -31.78
C MET A 998 -38.17 79.61 -31.13
N PHE A 999 -37.99 78.82 -30.08
CA PHE A 999 -36.67 78.50 -29.57
C PHE A 999 -35.98 77.49 -30.48
N VAL A 1000 -34.72 77.74 -30.82
CA VAL A 1000 -33.89 76.85 -31.62
C VAL A 1000 -32.59 76.58 -30.90
N ARG A 1001 -32.24 75.31 -30.69
CA ARG A 1001 -30.99 74.93 -30.01
C ARG A 1001 -29.77 75.36 -30.81
N ALA A 1002 -28.75 75.87 -30.13
CA ALA A 1002 -27.51 76.35 -30.73
C ALA A 1002 -26.83 75.26 -31.59
N ARG A 1003 -26.83 74.01 -31.13
CA ARG A 1003 -26.35 72.86 -31.93
C ARG A 1003 -27.09 72.72 -33.25
N HIS A 1004 -28.42 72.77 -33.22
CA HIS A 1004 -29.19 72.58 -34.45
C HIS A 1004 -28.92 73.71 -35.45
N LEU A 1005 -28.60 74.92 -34.98
CA LEU A 1005 -28.18 76.04 -35.83
C LEU A 1005 -26.80 75.79 -36.46
N ALA A 1006 -25.84 75.25 -35.70
CA ALA A 1006 -24.54 74.87 -36.22
C ALA A 1006 -24.64 73.71 -37.24
N GLU A 1007 -25.39 72.65 -36.92
CA GLU A 1007 -25.57 71.48 -37.80
C GLU A 1007 -26.36 71.79 -39.08
N ALA A 1008 -27.27 72.75 -39.03
CA ALA A 1008 -27.98 73.22 -40.22
C ALA A 1008 -27.16 74.24 -41.04
N ASN A 1009 -25.92 74.55 -40.62
CA ASN A 1009 -24.99 75.47 -41.25
C ASN A 1009 -25.51 76.91 -41.32
N MET A 1010 -26.05 77.45 -40.22
CA MET A 1010 -26.40 78.86 -40.15
C MET A 1010 -25.13 79.71 -40.32
N ARG A 1011 -25.20 80.69 -41.23
CA ARG A 1011 -24.07 81.60 -41.45
C ARG A 1011 -23.71 82.32 -40.15
N GLY A 1012 -22.44 82.25 -39.75
CA GLY A 1012 -21.92 82.88 -38.53
C GLY A 1012 -22.12 82.07 -37.23
N VAL A 1013 -22.58 80.82 -37.35
CA VAL A 1013 -22.73 79.87 -36.23
C VAL A 1013 -21.87 78.64 -36.51
N ARG A 1014 -21.02 78.23 -35.57
CA ARG A 1014 -20.16 77.05 -35.71
C ARG A 1014 -19.88 76.38 -34.38
N VAL A 1015 -19.55 75.09 -34.39
CA VAL A 1015 -18.94 74.45 -33.23
C VAL A 1015 -17.57 75.09 -32.99
N ALA A 1016 -17.32 75.52 -31.75
CA ALA A 1016 -16.07 76.15 -31.35
C ALA A 1016 -15.02 75.05 -31.11
N ASN A 1017 -14.23 74.77 -32.13
CA ASN A 1017 -13.12 73.82 -32.05
C ASN A 1017 -11.89 74.51 -31.44
N GLY A 1018 -11.17 73.81 -30.55
CA GLY A 1018 -9.96 74.32 -29.90
C GLY A 1018 -10.18 75.12 -28.60
N VAL A 1019 -11.35 74.98 -27.97
CA VAL A 1019 -11.62 75.54 -26.63
C VAL A 1019 -11.00 74.62 -25.58
N LYS A 1020 -10.13 75.18 -24.72
CA LYS A 1020 -9.44 74.42 -23.68
C LYS A 1020 -10.35 74.09 -22.50
N THR A 1021 -11.06 75.07 -21.97
CA THR A 1021 -12.08 74.87 -20.93
C THR A 1021 -13.28 75.77 -21.18
N VAL A 1022 -14.48 75.33 -20.82
CA VAL A 1022 -15.70 76.15 -20.90
C VAL A 1022 -16.55 75.99 -19.65
N ARG A 1023 -16.99 77.11 -19.07
CA ARG A 1023 -17.95 77.13 -17.96
C ARG A 1023 -19.31 77.61 -18.43
N TYR A 1024 -20.31 76.73 -18.36
CA TYR A 1024 -21.70 77.07 -18.68
C TYR A 1024 -22.42 77.52 -17.42
N HIS A 1025 -22.97 78.73 -17.45
CA HIS A 1025 -23.84 79.25 -16.40
C HIS A 1025 -25.30 79.05 -16.78
N HIS A 1026 -26.08 78.55 -15.82
CA HIS A 1026 -27.50 78.28 -15.95
C HIS A 1026 -28.26 79.10 -14.91
N ILE A 1027 -29.29 79.81 -15.36
CA ILE A 1027 -30.13 80.66 -14.52
C ILE A 1027 -31.58 80.22 -14.68
N LEU A 1028 -32.21 79.83 -13.58
CA LEU A 1028 -33.61 79.48 -13.47
C LEU A 1028 -34.39 80.67 -12.88
N LEU A 1029 -35.51 81.03 -13.49
CA LEU A 1029 -36.33 82.16 -13.10
C LEU A 1029 -37.64 81.68 -12.47
N ASN A 1030 -38.37 82.56 -11.78
CA ASN A 1030 -39.69 82.22 -11.23
C ASN A 1030 -40.75 81.87 -12.30
N HIS A 1031 -40.49 82.16 -13.58
CA HIS A 1031 -41.23 81.69 -14.74
C HIS A 1031 -40.27 81.61 -15.94
N HIS A 1032 -40.50 80.67 -16.86
CA HIS A 1032 -39.65 80.55 -18.04
C HIS A 1032 -39.70 81.83 -18.90
N GLY A 1033 -38.54 82.44 -19.17
CA GLY A 1033 -38.44 83.73 -19.82
C GLY A 1033 -37.37 83.80 -20.91
N VAL A 1034 -37.44 84.88 -21.69
CA VAL A 1034 -36.44 85.22 -22.73
C VAL A 1034 -35.55 86.31 -22.16
N LEU A 1035 -34.25 86.01 -22.06
CA LEU A 1035 -33.20 86.88 -21.54
C LEU A 1035 -32.44 87.55 -22.67
N SER A 1036 -31.81 88.69 -22.35
CA SER A 1036 -30.88 89.37 -23.25
C SER A 1036 -29.45 89.08 -22.80
N ALA A 1037 -28.74 88.23 -23.55
CA ALA A 1037 -27.34 87.87 -23.30
C ALA A 1037 -26.46 88.48 -24.39
N ALA A 1038 -25.61 89.44 -24.01
CA ALA A 1038 -24.82 90.26 -24.91
C ALA A 1038 -25.64 90.82 -26.10
N GLY A 1039 -26.93 91.15 -25.88
CA GLY A 1039 -27.85 91.66 -26.90
C GLY A 1039 -28.67 90.62 -27.67
N ALA A 1040 -28.38 89.32 -27.55
CA ALA A 1040 -29.17 88.25 -28.16
C ALA A 1040 -30.32 87.80 -27.25
N ALA A 1041 -31.48 87.52 -27.86
CA ALA A 1041 -32.63 86.94 -27.18
C ALA A 1041 -32.45 85.43 -26.99
N VAL A 1042 -32.18 85.01 -25.75
CA VAL A 1042 -31.84 83.63 -25.38
C VAL A 1042 -32.76 83.06 -24.30
N GLU A 1043 -32.82 81.73 -24.21
CA GLU A 1043 -33.67 81.01 -23.25
C GLU A 1043 -33.09 81.09 -21.82
N SER A 1044 -33.89 81.44 -20.81
CA SER A 1044 -33.57 81.09 -19.41
C SER A 1044 -33.62 79.57 -19.22
N MET A 1045 -32.99 78.98 -18.20
CA MET A 1045 -33.06 77.53 -18.04
C MET A 1045 -34.52 77.03 -17.93
N TYR A 1046 -34.86 76.01 -18.72
CA TYR A 1046 -36.10 75.25 -18.60
C TYR A 1046 -35.78 73.83 -18.10
N PRO A 1047 -36.17 73.45 -16.87
CA PRO A 1047 -35.86 72.15 -16.30
C PRO A 1047 -36.74 71.08 -16.98
N GLY A 1048 -36.20 70.40 -17.99
CA GLY A 1048 -36.83 69.22 -18.61
C GLY A 1048 -36.23 67.91 -18.07
N PRO A 1049 -36.86 66.75 -18.33
CA PRO A 1049 -36.40 65.45 -17.82
C PRO A 1049 -34.92 65.16 -18.12
N GLN A 1050 -34.48 65.46 -19.33
CA GLN A 1050 -33.09 65.25 -19.79
C GLN A 1050 -32.09 66.25 -19.16
N ALA A 1051 -32.53 67.48 -18.86
CA ALA A 1051 -31.66 68.49 -18.24
C ALA A 1051 -31.48 68.26 -16.73
N LEU A 1052 -32.46 67.60 -16.09
CA LEU A 1052 -32.37 67.21 -14.68
C LEU A 1052 -31.55 65.92 -14.50
N GLN A 1053 -31.63 64.96 -15.42
CA GLN A 1053 -30.89 63.69 -15.34
C GLN A 1053 -29.36 63.87 -15.29
N VAL A 1054 -28.85 64.91 -15.95
CA VAL A 1054 -27.41 65.20 -16.04
C VAL A 1054 -26.87 66.09 -14.91
N LEU A 1055 -27.68 66.39 -13.90
CA LEU A 1055 -27.28 67.15 -12.70
C LEU A 1055 -27.10 66.20 -11.50
N PRO A 1056 -26.11 66.44 -10.62
CA PRO A 1056 -25.95 65.70 -9.37
C PRO A 1056 -27.22 65.69 -8.51
N VAL A 1057 -27.41 64.64 -7.70
CA VAL A 1057 -28.59 64.47 -6.83
C VAL A 1057 -28.86 65.72 -5.98
N VAL A 1058 -27.83 66.32 -5.39
CA VAL A 1058 -27.92 67.52 -4.55
C VAL A 1058 -28.46 68.74 -5.33
N GLU A 1059 -28.06 68.93 -6.58
CA GLU A 1059 -28.55 70.04 -7.41
C GLU A 1059 -29.99 69.82 -7.91
N ARG A 1060 -30.37 68.56 -8.18
CA ARG A 1060 -31.78 68.21 -8.46
C ARG A 1060 -32.70 68.56 -7.28
N LEU A 1061 -32.24 68.30 -6.06
CA LEU A 1061 -32.96 68.63 -4.83
C LEU A 1061 -33.04 70.15 -4.59
N ARG A 1062 -31.97 70.90 -4.86
CA ARG A 1062 -31.95 72.38 -4.78
C ARG A 1062 -32.90 73.04 -5.77
N ILE A 1063 -32.98 72.56 -7.02
CA ILE A 1063 -33.94 73.05 -8.02
C ILE A 1063 -35.38 72.75 -7.59
N ALA A 1064 -35.66 71.55 -7.06
CA ALA A 1064 -36.99 71.20 -6.56
C ALA A 1064 -37.42 72.07 -5.36
N ALA A 1065 -36.50 72.39 -4.45
CA ALA A 1065 -36.74 73.28 -3.32
C ALA A 1065 -36.99 74.75 -3.74
N ALA A 1066 -36.21 75.26 -4.70
CA ALA A 1066 -36.36 76.62 -5.24
C ALA A 1066 -37.70 76.83 -5.99
N ILE A 1067 -38.18 75.81 -6.71
CA ILE A 1067 -39.50 75.86 -7.36
C ILE A 1067 -40.62 75.79 -6.32
N ARG A 1068 -40.48 75.01 -5.25
CA ARG A 1068 -41.43 74.94 -4.13
C ARG A 1068 -41.58 76.28 -3.40
N SER A 1069 -40.49 77.04 -3.22
CA SER A 1069 -40.51 78.30 -2.46
C SER A 1069 -41.17 79.47 -3.21
N CYS A 1070 -41.35 79.37 -4.54
CA CYS A 1070 -41.89 80.45 -5.38
C CYS A 1070 -43.40 80.37 -5.66
N ARG A 1071 -44.08 79.27 -5.30
CA ARG A 1071 -45.54 79.12 -5.45
C ARG A 1071 -46.23 79.07 -4.09
N GLN A 1072 -46.88 80.17 -3.69
CA GLN A 1072 -47.90 80.09 -2.65
C GLN A 1072 -49.15 79.41 -3.22
N ARG A 1073 -49.46 78.25 -2.64
CA ARG A 1073 -50.70 77.44 -2.68
C ARG A 1073 -50.63 76.14 -3.51
N ALA A 1074 -50.76 75.05 -2.74
CA ALA A 1074 -51.27 73.72 -3.07
C ALA A 1074 -50.49 72.88 -4.08
N PHE A 1075 -49.77 71.86 -3.58
CA PHE A 1075 -49.69 70.56 -4.28
C PHE A 1075 -49.26 69.45 -3.31
N LEU A 1076 -50.23 68.91 -2.56
CA LEU A 1076 -50.17 67.58 -1.97
C LEU A 1076 -50.48 66.58 -3.11
N GLY A 1077 -49.53 65.71 -3.46
CA GLY A 1077 -49.74 64.56 -4.33
C GLY A 1077 -49.27 64.69 -5.79
N ILE A 1078 -47.97 64.52 -6.05
CA ILE A 1078 -47.42 64.05 -7.33
C ILE A 1078 -46.26 63.09 -7.02
N THR A 1079 -46.32 61.87 -7.56
CA THR A 1079 -45.32 60.79 -7.38
C THR A 1079 -44.56 60.44 -8.68
N ASN A 1080 -44.64 61.24 -9.74
CA ASN A 1080 -43.93 60.99 -11.00
C ASN A 1080 -43.43 62.30 -11.66
N LEU A 1081 -42.16 62.31 -12.10
CA LEU A 1081 -41.43 63.40 -12.78
C LEU A 1081 -41.95 63.74 -14.20
N ALA A 1082 -42.95 63.02 -14.71
CA ALA A 1082 -43.43 63.16 -16.09
C ALA A 1082 -44.21 64.45 -16.42
N ASP A 1083 -44.57 65.30 -15.44
CA ASP A 1083 -45.48 66.44 -15.65
C ASP A 1083 -44.86 67.82 -15.29
N LEU A 1084 -43.61 68.04 -15.71
CA LEU A 1084 -42.81 69.25 -15.43
C LEU A 1084 -43.47 70.58 -15.88
N SER A 1085 -44.35 70.57 -16.89
CA SER A 1085 -45.10 71.77 -17.30
C SER A 1085 -46.11 72.24 -16.25
N ASN A 1086 -46.62 71.34 -15.40
CA ASN A 1086 -47.54 71.68 -14.31
C ASN A 1086 -46.78 72.27 -13.09
N ILE A 1087 -45.50 71.93 -12.94
CA ILE A 1087 -44.63 72.36 -11.83
C ILE A 1087 -43.96 73.71 -12.09
N TYR A 1088 -43.37 73.92 -13.27
CA TYR A 1088 -42.56 75.12 -13.61
C TYR A 1088 -43.21 76.06 -14.65
N GLY A 1089 -44.34 75.68 -15.27
CA GLY A 1089 -45.06 76.47 -16.29
C GLY A 1089 -44.69 76.11 -17.74
N SER A 1090 -45.46 76.60 -18.72
CA SER A 1090 -45.17 76.37 -20.14
C SER A 1090 -43.97 77.21 -20.62
N ARG A 1091 -43.31 76.77 -21.70
CA ARG A 1091 -42.19 77.54 -22.27
C ARG A 1091 -42.69 78.85 -22.90
N ALA A 1092 -41.93 79.94 -22.73
CA ALA A 1092 -42.17 81.23 -23.38
C ALA A 1092 -42.34 81.14 -24.92
N TYR A 1093 -41.59 80.27 -25.60
CA TYR A 1093 -41.79 79.92 -27.00
C TYR A 1093 -41.71 78.40 -27.24
N PRO A 1094 -42.39 77.86 -28.28
CA PRO A 1094 -42.23 76.46 -28.67
C PRO A 1094 -40.79 76.15 -29.10
N LEU A 1095 -40.28 74.96 -28.78
CA LEU A 1095 -38.95 74.50 -29.18
C LEU A 1095 -39.01 73.81 -30.56
N ALA A 1096 -38.17 74.25 -31.50
CA ALA A 1096 -38.06 73.65 -32.83
C ALA A 1096 -37.30 72.31 -32.78
N ARG A 1097 -37.82 71.29 -33.49
CA ARG A 1097 -37.15 70.01 -33.72
C ARG A 1097 -36.07 70.16 -34.79
N ARG A 1098 -35.09 69.27 -34.82
CA ARG A 1098 -34.05 69.25 -35.87
C ARG A 1098 -34.64 69.17 -37.29
N SER A 1099 -35.75 68.46 -37.47
CA SER A 1099 -36.48 68.34 -38.74
C SER A 1099 -37.11 69.66 -39.21
N ASP A 1100 -37.46 70.55 -38.29
CA ASP A 1100 -38.08 71.85 -38.60
C ASP A 1100 -37.12 72.80 -39.31
N LEU A 1101 -35.80 72.62 -39.12
CA LEU A 1101 -34.75 73.41 -39.77
C LEU A 1101 -34.36 72.82 -41.13
N LYS A 1102 -34.55 71.51 -41.32
CA LYS A 1102 -34.27 70.81 -42.58
C LYS A 1102 -35.39 70.95 -43.62
N SER A 1103 -36.64 71.17 -43.19
CA SER A 1103 -37.80 71.34 -44.08
C SER A 1103 -37.88 72.73 -44.73
N SER A 1104 -37.23 73.75 -44.15
CA SER A 1104 -37.14 75.08 -44.76
C SER A 1104 -36.05 75.10 -45.84
N ARG A 1105 -36.43 75.16 -47.12
CA ARG A 1105 -35.50 75.04 -48.27
C ARG A 1105 -34.36 76.07 -48.35
N ARG A 1106 -34.28 77.08 -47.46
CA ARG A 1106 -33.09 77.93 -47.24
C ARG A 1106 -33.07 78.47 -45.81
N MET A 1107 -31.99 78.21 -45.07
CA MET A 1107 -31.83 78.65 -43.67
C MET A 1107 -31.74 80.19 -43.49
N GLY A 1108 -31.46 80.94 -44.56
CA GLY A 1108 -31.40 82.41 -44.55
C GLY A 1108 -32.75 83.14 -44.43
N GLN A 1109 -33.85 82.44 -44.12
CA GLN A 1109 -35.19 83.03 -43.94
C GLN A 1109 -35.68 83.03 -42.47
N TRP A 1110 -34.90 82.46 -41.54
CA TRP A 1110 -35.17 82.59 -40.10
C TRP A 1110 -34.56 83.89 -39.58
N ILE A 1111 -35.38 84.73 -38.97
CA ILE A 1111 -34.98 86.11 -38.60
C ILE A 1111 -34.65 86.12 -37.10
N PRO A 1112 -33.43 86.52 -36.70
CA PRO A 1112 -33.12 86.74 -35.30
C PRO A 1112 -33.97 87.86 -34.70
N LEU A 1113 -34.40 87.68 -33.46
CA LEU A 1113 -35.04 88.75 -32.69
C LEU A 1113 -33.98 89.76 -32.24
N GLY A 1114 -33.54 90.62 -33.17
CA GLY A 1114 -32.49 91.62 -32.93
C GLY A 1114 -32.96 93.05 -33.24
N LYS A 1115 -32.90 93.90 -32.20
CA LYS A 1115 -33.18 95.37 -32.15
C LYS A 1115 -34.66 95.83 -32.16
N ARG A 1116 -35.08 96.28 -30.97
CA ARG A 1116 -36.19 97.19 -30.58
C ARG A 1116 -37.53 96.52 -30.25
N PRO A 1117 -38.00 96.69 -29.01
CA PRO A 1117 -39.01 97.71 -28.76
C PRO A 1117 -38.41 98.91 -28.01
N SER A 1118 -38.85 100.11 -28.39
CA SER A 1118 -38.76 101.28 -27.54
C SER A 1118 -39.38 100.98 -26.18
N PHE A 1119 -38.70 101.33 -25.09
CA PHE A 1119 -39.28 101.35 -23.75
C PHE A 1119 -40.12 102.62 -23.49
N ASP A 1120 -40.58 103.27 -24.56
CA ASP A 1120 -41.62 104.28 -24.52
C ASP A 1120 -42.82 103.75 -25.32
N GLU A 1121 -43.99 103.86 -24.70
CA GLU A 1121 -45.33 103.39 -25.12
C GLU A 1121 -45.80 102.05 -24.53
N ALA A 1122 -46.21 102.10 -23.27
CA ALA A 1122 -47.21 101.18 -22.72
C ALA A 1122 -48.62 101.77 -22.90
N PRO A 1123 -49.58 101.06 -23.54
CA PRO A 1123 -50.98 101.17 -23.19
C PRO A 1123 -51.30 100.13 -22.12
N ILE A 1124 -51.76 100.64 -20.98
CA ILE A 1124 -52.46 99.89 -19.93
C ILE A 1124 -53.71 99.25 -20.56
N ILE A 1125 -53.85 97.93 -20.54
CA ILE A 1125 -55.15 97.26 -20.44
C ILE A 1125 -55.06 96.07 -19.48
N ALA A 1126 -56.05 96.03 -18.60
CA ALA A 1126 -56.19 95.20 -17.42
C ALA A 1126 -56.73 93.78 -17.66
N GLY A 1127 -56.33 92.88 -16.77
CA GLY A 1127 -57.08 91.71 -16.31
C GLY A 1127 -56.88 90.45 -17.17
N TRP A 1128 -56.72 89.23 -16.66
CA TRP A 1128 -57.21 88.49 -15.47
C TRP A 1128 -56.28 87.25 -15.30
N PRO A 1129 -56.49 86.30 -14.37
CA PRO A 1129 -56.80 86.37 -12.93
C PRO A 1129 -55.64 85.83 -12.05
#